data_AF-A0A0J5X9M5-F1
#
_entry.id   AF-A0A0J5X9M5-F1
#
_cell.length_a   1.000
_cell.length_b   1.000
_cell.length_c   1.000
_cell.angle_alpha   90.00
_cell.angle_beta   90.00
_cell.angle_gamma   90.00
#
_symmetry.space_group_name_H-M   'P 1'
#
loop_
_entity.id
_entity.type
_entity.pdbx_description
1 polymer ?
#
loop_
_entity_poly.entity_id
_entity_poly.type
_entity_poly.pdbx_seq_one_letter_code
_entity_poly.pdbx_strand_id
1 'polypeptide(L)'
;MTRARAQPAWSMLATAAGAAQAPRDLPAAGNGWIAAPVPGTVAQALALAGRLDEAGTLDERDHWYRIELRGRGPRVLRFHGLATLAQAWLDDTPLLSADSMFVAHDVTVSLDGTHRLTLCFRALAPHLRDARAPRRARWRTRLAEPAALRTVRTSLFGHMPGWFPPYVPAGPWRPVDVLDPAAGPVLVDCDLQARIEGDTGWLDAELAFSAPLPDTLAARLSCGEHHATLEHAGADRLHASVAVPNVRRWWPHTHGEPALYEIALHLGDERRPLGSTGFRTIEVDAGADGKGFGLRINGVPVFARGACWSSAAPLALHADDATYGRLLGLARDAGFNMIRVGGTMTYEADAFHAWCDRLGLLVWQDFMFANFDYALDDPGFAENIDREARQFLARHGASPSLTVLCGGSEIAQQAAMSGLGPKQRFLELTAERLAGLAAARRPDVPYVPDSPDGGVLPFTPRERVSHYYGVGAYLRPLDDARRADVRFASECLAFANVPCDATLAELGWPSVHEPRWKAAVPRDPGTSWDFEDVRDHYLQTLYDVVPDRLRREDPARYFELSRAVIADLMRETFSEWRRTGSRCAGALVWQFQDVMPGAGWGVIDAEHRPKSAWYALRQVLQPVQVLLVDEGLNGLDVHVVNEHPAPLSAALELVALRDGRTPVARAGCPVRIAAHDAVRIGSAELLGRFFDWTYAYRFGPCEHDTVVATLRADDGTLLSQAFHFPSRTHPAVLTRRELGIEACVSRSGDTWHVDIDTRHVARHVQIDAPGFMPRDDWFHLAPGTPAHVALVPLEIAGDAGKHPAAADAPPAVEIRAVNAARTVRATHAG
;
A
#
# COMPACT_ATOMS: atom_id res chain seq x y z
N MET A 1 -7.05 -8.32 -35.06
CA MET A 1 -8.49 -8.07 -34.84
C MET A 1 -9.30 -9.26 -35.35
N THR A 2 -9.44 -10.28 -34.51
CA THR A 2 -10.32 -11.43 -34.72
C THR A 2 -11.54 -11.23 -33.82
N ARG A 3 -12.75 -11.41 -34.38
CA ARG A 3 -14.02 -11.29 -33.66
C ARG A 3 -13.95 -12.01 -32.32
N ALA A 4 -14.10 -11.26 -31.23
CA ALA A 4 -14.18 -11.79 -29.87
C ALA A 4 -15.31 -12.82 -29.80
N ARG A 5 -14.95 -14.10 -29.67
CA ARG A 5 -15.90 -15.10 -29.16
C ARG A 5 -16.22 -14.67 -27.73
N ALA A 6 -17.48 -14.40 -27.43
CA ALA A 6 -17.93 -14.14 -26.07
C ALA A 6 -17.42 -15.27 -25.18
N GLN A 7 -16.63 -14.94 -24.16
CA GLN A 7 -16.20 -15.93 -23.18
C GLN A 7 -17.45 -16.54 -22.52
N PRO A 8 -17.50 -17.86 -22.29
CA PRO A 8 -18.61 -18.48 -21.57
C PRO A 8 -18.72 -17.83 -20.19
N ALA A 9 -19.89 -17.28 -19.88
CA ALA A 9 -20.11 -16.54 -18.64
C ALA A 9 -20.34 -17.51 -17.47
N TRP A 10 -19.58 -17.32 -16.40
CA TRP A 10 -19.85 -17.98 -15.13
C TRP A 10 -21.20 -17.51 -14.56
N SER A 11 -21.89 -18.42 -13.89
CA SER A 11 -23.09 -18.11 -13.13
C SER A 11 -22.96 -18.65 -11.72
N MET A 12 -23.61 -17.99 -10.76
CA MET A 12 -23.66 -18.45 -9.38
C MET A 12 -25.08 -18.59 -8.81
N LEU A 13 -25.22 -19.44 -7.79
CA LEU A 13 -26.43 -19.64 -7.02
C LEU A 13 -26.08 -19.80 -5.53
N ALA A 14 -26.76 -19.06 -4.65
CA ALA A 14 -26.63 -19.23 -3.21
C ALA A 14 -27.74 -20.14 -2.66
N THR A 15 -27.38 -21.21 -1.96
CA THR A 15 -28.32 -22.14 -1.30
C THR A 15 -28.19 -22.04 0.22
N ALA A 16 -29.15 -22.61 0.97
CA ALA A 16 -28.91 -22.87 2.39
C ALA A 16 -27.72 -23.85 2.54
N ALA A 17 -26.95 -23.70 3.63
CA ALA A 17 -25.80 -24.56 3.90
C ALA A 17 -26.20 -26.05 3.87
N GLY A 18 -25.50 -26.86 3.07
CA GLY A 18 -25.74 -28.29 2.95
C GLY A 18 -27.03 -28.71 2.23
N ALA A 19 -27.81 -27.77 1.67
CA ALA A 19 -29.07 -28.07 0.98
C ALA A 19 -28.89 -28.90 -0.31
N ALA A 20 -27.72 -28.80 -0.94
CA ALA A 20 -27.30 -29.62 -2.08
C ALA A 20 -25.95 -30.26 -1.76
N GLN A 21 -25.77 -31.53 -2.09
CA GLN A 21 -24.51 -32.24 -1.85
C GLN A 21 -23.68 -32.36 -3.13
N ALA A 22 -24.34 -32.45 -4.28
CA ALA A 22 -23.71 -32.56 -5.60
C ALA A 22 -24.43 -31.70 -6.66
N PRO A 23 -23.80 -31.47 -7.84
CA PRO A 23 -24.39 -30.67 -8.91
C PRO A 23 -25.77 -31.13 -9.37
N ARG A 24 -26.04 -32.44 -9.42
CA ARG A 24 -27.37 -33.02 -9.70
C ARG A 24 -28.51 -32.57 -8.77
N ASP A 25 -28.21 -32.10 -7.57
CA ASP A 25 -29.22 -31.64 -6.61
C ASP A 25 -29.64 -30.17 -6.86
N LEU A 26 -28.94 -29.47 -7.76
CA LEU A 26 -29.16 -28.06 -8.04
C LEU A 26 -30.34 -27.83 -9.00
N PRO A 27 -31.06 -26.71 -8.85
CA PRO A 27 -32.14 -26.36 -9.76
C PRO A 27 -31.63 -26.05 -11.17
N ALA A 28 -32.50 -26.25 -12.16
CA ALA A 28 -32.26 -25.91 -13.56
C ALA A 28 -31.96 -24.40 -13.76
N ALA A 29 -31.40 -24.06 -14.92
CA ALA A 29 -31.06 -22.68 -15.27
C ALA A 29 -32.27 -21.73 -15.21
N GLY A 30 -32.07 -20.51 -14.72
CA GLY A 30 -33.10 -19.46 -14.58
C GLY A 30 -33.73 -19.35 -13.19
N ASN A 31 -33.58 -20.36 -12.31
CA ASN A 31 -34.14 -20.33 -10.97
C ASN A 31 -33.15 -19.78 -9.93
N GLY A 32 -32.95 -18.47 -9.89
CA GLY A 32 -32.09 -17.79 -8.89
C GLY A 32 -30.59 -17.74 -9.21
N TRP A 33 -30.17 -18.28 -10.35
CA TRP A 33 -28.80 -18.12 -10.85
C TRP A 33 -28.56 -16.69 -11.35
N ILE A 34 -27.46 -16.07 -10.91
CA ILE A 34 -27.02 -14.75 -11.38
C ILE A 34 -25.69 -14.86 -12.14
N ALA A 35 -25.38 -13.90 -13.00
CA ALA A 35 -24.05 -13.80 -13.59
C ALA A 35 -23.01 -13.52 -12.50
N ALA A 36 -21.84 -14.15 -12.58
CA ALA A 36 -20.79 -13.97 -11.59
C ALA A 36 -19.42 -13.80 -12.26
N PRO A 37 -18.60 -12.82 -11.85
CA PRO A 37 -17.25 -12.68 -12.35
C PRO A 37 -16.34 -13.77 -11.79
N VAL A 38 -15.41 -14.26 -12.63
CA VAL A 38 -14.29 -15.12 -12.24
C VAL A 38 -13.07 -14.63 -13.02
N PRO A 39 -12.00 -14.14 -12.36
CA PRO A 39 -11.84 -14.04 -10.91
C PRO A 39 -12.86 -13.10 -10.26
N GLY A 40 -13.27 -13.41 -9.03
CA GLY A 40 -14.17 -12.54 -8.27
C GLY A 40 -14.69 -13.20 -6.99
N THR A 41 -15.45 -12.43 -6.21
CA THR A 41 -16.08 -12.91 -4.97
C THR A 41 -17.60 -13.01 -5.12
N VAL A 42 -18.23 -13.72 -4.18
CA VAL A 42 -19.68 -13.71 -4.02
C VAL A 42 -20.19 -12.30 -3.75
N ALA A 43 -19.50 -11.54 -2.89
CA ALA A 43 -19.88 -10.17 -2.54
C ALA A 43 -19.90 -9.26 -3.78
N GLN A 44 -18.91 -9.39 -4.66
CA GLN A 44 -18.86 -8.67 -5.94
C GLN A 44 -20.01 -9.08 -6.86
N ALA A 45 -20.28 -10.38 -7.00
CA ALA A 45 -21.37 -10.87 -7.84
C ALA A 45 -22.75 -10.38 -7.35
N LEU A 46 -22.98 -10.39 -6.04
CA LEU A 46 -24.19 -9.83 -5.44
C LEU A 46 -24.29 -8.32 -5.65
N ALA A 47 -23.20 -7.57 -5.51
CA ALA A 47 -23.18 -6.13 -5.78
C ALA A 47 -23.54 -5.81 -7.24
N LEU A 48 -22.96 -6.55 -8.21
CA LEU A 48 -23.28 -6.40 -9.63
C LEU A 48 -24.74 -6.77 -9.95
N ALA A 49 -25.36 -7.63 -9.14
CA ALA A 49 -26.77 -7.97 -9.23
C ALA A 49 -27.69 -7.03 -8.43
N GLY A 50 -27.17 -5.99 -7.77
CA GLY A 50 -27.93 -5.06 -6.94
C GLY A 50 -28.44 -5.65 -5.61
N ARG A 51 -27.76 -6.68 -5.09
CA ARG A 51 -28.14 -7.49 -3.92
C ARG A 51 -27.06 -7.51 -2.82
N LEU A 52 -26.30 -6.41 -2.68
CA LEU A 52 -25.18 -6.32 -1.73
C LEU A 52 -25.65 -6.41 -0.26
N ASP A 53 -26.91 -6.10 0.01
CA ASP A 53 -27.55 -6.30 1.33
C ASP A 53 -27.54 -7.76 1.79
N GLU A 54 -27.53 -8.74 0.87
CA GLU A 54 -27.39 -10.15 1.21
C GLU A 54 -25.96 -10.54 1.64
N ALA A 55 -24.96 -9.66 1.43
CA ALA A 55 -23.57 -9.95 1.73
C ALA A 55 -23.27 -10.10 3.24
N GLY A 56 -24.19 -9.68 4.12
CA GLY A 56 -24.05 -9.87 5.56
C GLY A 56 -24.24 -11.32 6.04
N THR A 57 -24.63 -12.25 5.15
CA THR A 57 -24.89 -13.67 5.49
C THR A 57 -24.09 -14.65 4.62
N LEU A 58 -23.01 -14.18 4.00
CA LEU A 58 -22.23 -14.96 3.03
C LEU A 58 -21.64 -16.23 3.62
N ASP A 59 -21.14 -16.18 4.84
CA ASP A 59 -20.54 -17.31 5.54
C ASP A 59 -21.56 -18.33 6.05
N GLU A 60 -22.86 -18.03 6.03
CA GLU A 60 -23.94 -18.93 6.45
C GLU A 60 -24.57 -19.74 5.29
N ARG A 61 -24.14 -19.49 4.05
CA ARG A 61 -24.73 -20.06 2.84
C ARG A 61 -23.68 -20.79 1.99
N ASP A 62 -24.13 -21.80 1.26
CA ASP A 62 -23.32 -22.45 0.24
C ASP A 62 -23.47 -21.67 -1.08
N HIS A 63 -22.36 -21.42 -1.77
CA HIS A 63 -22.33 -20.68 -3.02
C HIS A 63 -21.84 -21.57 -4.15
N TRP A 64 -22.69 -21.80 -5.14
CA TRP A 64 -22.40 -22.66 -6.28
C TRP A 64 -22.06 -21.82 -7.48
N TYR A 65 -20.96 -22.13 -8.18
CA TYR A 65 -20.57 -21.54 -9.44
C TYR A 65 -20.59 -22.59 -10.54
N ARG A 66 -20.93 -22.21 -11.78
CA ARG A 66 -20.81 -23.12 -12.93
C ARG A 66 -20.43 -22.42 -14.22
N ILE A 67 -19.77 -23.18 -15.09
CA ILE A 67 -19.43 -22.82 -16.46
C ILE A 67 -19.50 -24.04 -17.37
N GLU A 68 -19.82 -23.83 -18.65
CA GLU A 68 -19.66 -24.86 -19.67
C GLU A 68 -18.24 -24.83 -20.24
N LEU A 69 -17.55 -25.97 -20.16
CA LEU A 69 -16.25 -26.20 -20.76
C LEU A 69 -16.43 -27.00 -22.05
N ARG A 70 -15.63 -26.66 -23.07
CA ARG A 70 -15.57 -27.42 -24.32
C ARG A 70 -14.13 -27.77 -24.64
N GLY A 71 -13.88 -29.02 -24.98
CA GLY A 71 -12.55 -29.50 -25.29
C GLY A 71 -12.57 -30.88 -25.93
N ARG A 72 -11.38 -31.36 -26.32
CA ARG A 72 -11.16 -32.71 -26.85
C ARG A 72 -9.88 -33.31 -26.27
N GLY A 73 -9.98 -34.43 -25.57
CA GLY A 73 -8.84 -35.12 -24.95
C GLY A 73 -8.37 -34.50 -23.61
N PRO A 74 -7.14 -34.84 -23.17
CA PRO A 74 -6.60 -34.43 -21.87
C PRO A 74 -6.49 -32.90 -21.72
N ARG A 75 -6.82 -32.36 -20.56
CA ARG A 75 -6.71 -30.96 -20.17
C ARG A 75 -6.18 -30.86 -18.73
N VAL A 76 -5.57 -29.73 -18.39
CA VAL A 76 -5.28 -29.37 -17.00
C VAL A 76 -6.18 -28.21 -16.61
N LEU A 77 -7.00 -28.41 -15.58
CA LEU A 77 -7.75 -27.35 -14.92
C LEU A 77 -6.86 -26.76 -13.82
N ARG A 78 -6.48 -25.49 -13.96
CA ARG A 78 -5.69 -24.77 -12.95
C ARG A 78 -6.59 -23.83 -12.17
N PHE A 79 -6.74 -24.09 -10.88
CA PHE A 79 -7.43 -23.23 -9.94
C PHE A 79 -6.39 -22.42 -9.18
N HIS A 80 -6.26 -21.12 -9.48
CA HIS A 80 -5.23 -20.28 -8.85
C HIS A 80 -5.55 -19.88 -7.41
N GLY A 81 -6.79 -20.07 -6.96
CA GLY A 81 -7.22 -19.72 -5.61
C GLY A 81 -8.72 -19.81 -5.42
N LEU A 82 -9.15 -20.54 -4.39
CA LEU A 82 -10.55 -20.84 -4.09
C LEU A 82 -10.85 -20.46 -2.64
N ALA A 83 -11.67 -19.43 -2.41
CA ALA A 83 -11.98 -18.92 -1.07
C ALA A 83 -13.30 -19.55 -0.55
N THR A 84 -13.34 -20.38 0.49
CA THR A 84 -12.19 -21.13 1.05
C THR A 84 -12.46 -22.62 1.04
N LEU A 85 -13.55 -23.06 1.68
CA LEU A 85 -13.96 -24.47 1.69
C LEU A 85 -14.63 -24.81 0.35
N ALA A 86 -13.83 -25.23 -0.63
CA ALA A 86 -14.27 -25.40 -2.00
C ALA A 86 -14.30 -26.87 -2.43
N GLN A 87 -15.30 -27.22 -3.23
CA GLN A 87 -15.42 -28.52 -3.88
C GLN A 87 -15.67 -28.29 -5.38
N ALA A 88 -15.06 -29.10 -6.24
CA ALA A 88 -15.22 -29.01 -7.69
C ALA A 88 -15.68 -30.33 -8.30
N TRP A 89 -16.51 -30.25 -9.33
CA TRP A 89 -16.99 -31.38 -10.13
C TRP A 89 -16.91 -31.08 -11.61
N LEU A 90 -16.62 -32.12 -12.40
CA LEU A 90 -16.87 -32.14 -13.84
C LEU A 90 -18.11 -32.99 -14.10
N ASP A 91 -19.16 -32.33 -14.57
CA ASP A 91 -20.52 -32.84 -14.60
C ASP A 91 -20.95 -33.24 -13.18
N ASP A 92 -21.02 -34.53 -12.89
CA ASP A 92 -21.33 -35.09 -11.56
C ASP A 92 -20.14 -35.83 -10.92
N THR A 93 -18.96 -35.80 -11.56
CA THR A 93 -17.75 -36.48 -11.07
C THR A 93 -16.92 -35.55 -10.19
N PRO A 94 -16.65 -35.90 -8.92
CA PRO A 94 -15.79 -35.09 -8.05
C PRO A 94 -14.37 -34.95 -8.60
N LEU A 95 -13.83 -33.74 -8.57
CA LEU A 95 -12.48 -33.41 -9.04
C LEU A 95 -11.53 -33.02 -7.91
N LEU A 96 -11.98 -32.11 -7.04
CA LEU A 96 -11.13 -31.43 -6.06
C LEU A 96 -11.94 -31.12 -4.80
N SER A 97 -11.28 -31.22 -3.65
CA SER A 97 -11.68 -30.59 -2.41
C SER A 97 -10.52 -29.73 -1.92
N ALA A 98 -10.77 -28.46 -1.67
CA ALA A 98 -9.80 -27.47 -1.21
C ALA A 98 -10.29 -26.80 0.08
N ASP A 99 -9.36 -26.54 0.99
CA ASP A 99 -9.59 -26.02 2.34
C ASP A 99 -8.67 -24.82 2.66
N SER A 100 -7.97 -24.30 1.66
CA SER A 100 -7.12 -23.12 1.75
C SER A 100 -7.39 -22.15 0.62
N MET A 101 -7.57 -20.89 0.98
CA MET A 101 -7.76 -19.77 0.04
C MET A 101 -6.50 -19.49 -0.77
N PHE A 102 -5.32 -19.79 -0.22
CA PHE A 102 -4.02 -19.35 -0.73
C PHE A 102 -3.28 -20.41 -1.53
N VAL A 103 -3.87 -21.60 -1.69
CA VAL A 103 -3.26 -22.70 -2.45
C VAL A 103 -3.85 -22.77 -3.86
N ALA A 104 -2.97 -22.85 -4.84
CA ALA A 104 -3.31 -23.18 -6.21
C ALA A 104 -3.32 -24.71 -6.44
N HIS A 105 -4.21 -25.18 -7.32
CA HIS A 105 -4.40 -26.60 -7.64
C HIS A 105 -4.43 -26.83 -9.15
N ASP A 106 -3.66 -27.82 -9.62
CA ASP A 106 -3.76 -28.34 -10.98
C ASP A 106 -4.44 -29.72 -10.95
N VAL A 107 -5.47 -29.91 -11.77
CA VAL A 107 -6.21 -31.18 -11.89
C VAL A 107 -6.29 -31.60 -13.35
N THR A 108 -5.80 -32.81 -13.66
CA THR A 108 -5.89 -33.37 -15.01
C THR A 108 -7.28 -33.96 -15.25
N VAL A 109 -7.90 -33.61 -16.36
CA VAL A 109 -9.22 -34.10 -16.79
C VAL A 109 -9.20 -34.50 -18.27
N SER A 110 -10.21 -35.24 -18.74
CA SER A 110 -10.49 -35.36 -20.19
C SER A 110 -11.74 -34.57 -20.49
N LEU A 111 -11.70 -33.74 -21.53
CA LEU A 111 -12.89 -33.10 -22.09
C LEU A 111 -13.17 -33.74 -23.43
N ASP A 112 -14.34 -34.36 -23.62
CA ASP A 112 -14.75 -34.97 -24.88
C ASP A 112 -16.14 -34.45 -25.28
N GLY A 113 -16.18 -33.21 -25.75
CA GLY A 113 -17.42 -32.51 -26.08
C GLY A 113 -17.68 -31.31 -25.15
N THR A 114 -18.90 -31.21 -24.63
CA THR A 114 -19.30 -30.15 -23.70
C THR A 114 -19.48 -30.77 -22.32
N HIS A 115 -18.78 -30.22 -21.34
CA HIS A 115 -18.85 -30.62 -19.94
C HIS A 115 -19.19 -29.40 -19.07
N ARG A 116 -19.70 -29.65 -17.87
CA ARG A 116 -20.01 -28.59 -16.91
C ARG A 116 -19.04 -28.64 -15.75
N LEU A 117 -18.24 -27.60 -15.58
CA LEU A 117 -17.48 -27.43 -14.34
C LEU A 117 -18.39 -26.75 -13.32
N THR A 118 -18.58 -27.39 -12.17
CA THR A 118 -19.34 -26.85 -11.04
C THR A 118 -18.42 -26.72 -9.83
N LEU A 119 -18.46 -25.58 -9.16
CA LEU A 119 -17.75 -25.32 -7.90
C LEU A 119 -18.77 -25.05 -6.79
N CYS A 120 -18.52 -25.52 -5.58
CA CYS A 120 -19.28 -25.17 -4.39
C CYS A 120 -18.33 -24.60 -3.34
N PHE A 121 -18.63 -23.41 -2.86
CA PHE A 121 -17.97 -22.81 -1.70
C PHE A 121 -18.90 -23.00 -0.51
N ARG A 122 -18.52 -23.91 0.40
CA ARG A 122 -19.30 -24.27 1.57
C ARG A 122 -19.32 -23.13 2.59
N ALA A 123 -20.46 -22.99 3.25
CA ALA A 123 -20.68 -22.03 4.33
C ALA A 123 -19.59 -22.17 5.40
N LEU A 124 -18.83 -21.09 5.61
CA LEU A 124 -17.70 -21.08 6.55
C LEU A 124 -18.17 -21.02 8.02
N ALA A 125 -19.22 -20.27 8.33
CA ALA A 125 -19.70 -20.09 9.70
C ALA A 125 -20.17 -21.39 10.36
N PRO A 126 -20.98 -22.26 9.71
CA PRO A 126 -21.29 -23.59 10.24
C PRO A 126 -20.04 -24.43 10.52
N HIS A 127 -19.08 -24.45 9.59
CA HIS A 127 -17.83 -25.17 9.77
C HIS A 127 -17.04 -24.65 10.99
N LEU A 128 -16.94 -23.34 11.17
CA LEU A 128 -16.22 -22.74 12.30
C LEU A 128 -16.89 -22.98 13.65
N ARG A 129 -18.23 -23.13 13.70
CA ARG A 129 -18.95 -23.52 14.93
C ARG A 129 -18.61 -24.94 15.37
N ASP A 130 -18.44 -25.84 14.41
CA ASP A 130 -18.19 -27.25 14.65
C ASP A 130 -16.69 -27.59 14.72
N ALA A 131 -15.82 -26.73 14.19
CA ALA A 131 -14.37 -26.89 14.21
C ALA A 131 -13.86 -27.10 15.64
N ARG A 132 -13.00 -28.11 15.81
CA ARG A 132 -12.31 -28.41 17.07
C ARG A 132 -10.82 -28.51 16.76
N ALA A 133 -10.06 -27.49 17.17
CA ALA A 133 -8.61 -27.57 17.12
C ALA A 133 -8.13 -28.70 18.07
N PRO A 134 -7.12 -29.51 17.70
CA PRO A 134 -6.64 -30.57 18.56
C PRO A 134 -6.07 -30.02 19.89
N ARG A 135 -5.47 -28.82 19.85
CA ARG A 135 -5.01 -28.08 21.04
C ARG A 135 -5.77 -26.76 21.27
N ARG A 136 -6.04 -26.46 22.54
CA ARG A 136 -6.54 -25.15 22.99
C ARG A 136 -5.52 -24.03 22.70
N ALA A 137 -6.01 -22.90 22.19
CA ALA A 137 -5.19 -21.71 21.97
C ALA A 137 -4.54 -21.20 23.27
N ARG A 138 -3.26 -20.81 23.21
CA ARG A 138 -2.48 -20.22 24.30
C ARG A 138 -2.96 -18.82 24.66
N TRP A 139 -3.43 -18.05 23.67
CA TRP A 139 -4.07 -16.76 23.85
C TRP A 139 -5.28 -16.63 22.92
N ARG A 140 -6.04 -15.54 23.07
CA ARG A 140 -7.20 -15.21 22.23
C ARG A 140 -7.11 -13.74 21.85
N THR A 141 -7.27 -13.45 20.56
CA THR A 141 -7.45 -12.07 20.08
C THR A 141 -8.92 -11.65 20.20
N ARG A 142 -9.15 -10.34 20.34
CA ARG A 142 -10.47 -9.70 20.18
C ARG A 142 -10.61 -8.94 18.88
N LEU A 143 -9.52 -8.81 18.11
CA LEU A 143 -9.51 -8.05 16.85
C LEU A 143 -10.20 -8.81 15.72
N ALA A 144 -10.19 -10.14 15.76
CA ALA A 144 -10.75 -11.00 14.71
C ALA A 144 -11.69 -12.06 15.30
N GLU A 145 -12.84 -12.28 14.64
CA GLU A 145 -13.89 -13.20 15.07
C GLU A 145 -14.43 -14.06 13.92
N PRO A 146 -14.81 -15.33 14.19
CA PRO A 146 -14.73 -16.03 15.47
C PRO A 146 -13.33 -16.62 15.75
N ALA A 147 -13.06 -16.96 17.01
CA ALA A 147 -11.76 -17.52 17.43
C ALA A 147 -11.36 -18.84 16.74
N ALA A 148 -12.33 -19.54 16.12
CA ALA A 148 -12.09 -20.75 15.35
C ALA A 148 -11.35 -20.49 14.02
N LEU A 149 -11.28 -19.24 13.53
CA LEU A 149 -10.53 -18.89 12.31
C LEU A 149 -9.06 -19.34 12.33
N ARG A 150 -8.49 -19.55 13.52
CA ARG A 150 -7.16 -20.13 13.73
C ARG A 150 -6.96 -21.54 13.15
N THR A 151 -8.01 -22.21 12.67
CA THR A 151 -7.98 -23.58 12.13
C THR A 151 -8.24 -23.66 10.62
N VAL A 152 -8.46 -22.53 9.94
CA VAL A 152 -8.73 -22.49 8.49
C VAL A 152 -7.77 -21.50 7.83
N ARG A 153 -7.35 -21.78 6.60
CA ARG A 153 -6.50 -20.88 5.82
C ARG A 153 -7.36 -19.97 4.96
N THR A 154 -7.78 -18.85 5.53
CA THR A 154 -8.53 -17.78 4.87
C THR A 154 -8.00 -16.41 5.30
N SER A 155 -8.32 -15.35 4.56
CA SER A 155 -7.98 -13.98 4.94
C SER A 155 -8.81 -13.50 6.13
N LEU A 156 -8.26 -12.58 6.94
CA LEU A 156 -9.01 -11.95 8.02
C LEU A 156 -9.88 -10.77 7.54
N PHE A 157 -9.82 -10.46 6.25
CA PHE A 157 -10.74 -9.51 5.62
C PHE A 157 -12.20 -9.93 5.86
N GLY A 158 -13.04 -8.99 6.30
CA GLY A 158 -14.43 -9.28 6.69
C GLY A 158 -14.62 -9.94 8.06
N HIS A 159 -13.54 -10.36 8.72
CA HIS A 159 -13.56 -11.00 10.05
C HIS A 159 -13.05 -10.11 11.18
N MET A 160 -12.73 -8.84 10.92
CA MET A 160 -12.25 -7.86 11.90
C MET A 160 -13.22 -6.68 12.02
N PRO A 161 -14.22 -6.77 12.92
CA PRO A 161 -15.24 -5.72 13.08
C PRO A 161 -14.62 -4.36 13.43
N GLY A 162 -15.10 -3.30 12.79
CA GLY A 162 -14.58 -1.94 12.97
C GLY A 162 -13.32 -1.63 12.16
N TRP A 163 -12.70 -2.64 11.53
CA TRP A 163 -11.53 -2.49 10.66
C TRP A 163 -11.90 -2.69 9.18
N PHE A 164 -12.73 -3.71 8.88
CA PHE A 164 -13.16 -4.02 7.52
C PHE A 164 -14.69 -4.15 7.45
N PRO A 165 -15.31 -3.85 6.29
CA PRO A 165 -16.69 -4.22 6.06
C PRO A 165 -16.86 -5.75 6.13
N PRO A 166 -18.03 -6.28 6.53
CA PRO A 166 -18.24 -7.71 6.81
C PRO A 166 -18.37 -8.56 5.53
N TYR A 167 -17.60 -8.26 4.49
CA TYR A 167 -17.58 -8.97 3.23
C TYR A 167 -16.52 -10.08 3.28
N VAL A 168 -16.90 -11.22 3.86
CA VAL A 168 -16.01 -12.39 3.97
C VAL A 168 -15.61 -12.92 2.59
N PRO A 169 -14.34 -13.32 2.39
CA PRO A 169 -13.89 -13.93 1.14
C PRO A 169 -14.62 -15.24 0.83
N ALA A 170 -15.37 -15.26 -0.26
CA ALA A 170 -16.00 -16.47 -0.80
C ALA A 170 -16.02 -16.43 -2.33
N GLY A 171 -15.72 -17.55 -2.98
CA GLY A 171 -15.73 -17.68 -4.44
C GLY A 171 -14.36 -17.98 -5.08
N PRO A 172 -14.32 -18.15 -6.41
CA PRO A 172 -13.08 -18.35 -7.16
C PRO A 172 -12.38 -17.00 -7.33
N TRP A 173 -11.74 -16.54 -6.26
CA TRP A 173 -11.14 -15.22 -6.15
C TRP A 173 -9.90 -15.01 -7.04
N ARG A 174 -9.37 -16.08 -7.63
CA ARG A 174 -8.29 -16.08 -8.63
C ARG A 174 -8.73 -16.82 -9.91
N PRO A 175 -7.99 -16.69 -11.03
CA PRO A 175 -8.40 -17.30 -12.30
C PRO A 175 -8.59 -18.82 -12.22
N VAL A 176 -9.43 -19.33 -13.12
CA VAL A 176 -9.58 -20.76 -13.40
C VAL A 176 -9.25 -20.98 -14.87
N ASP A 177 -8.08 -21.55 -15.13
CA ASP A 177 -7.59 -21.75 -16.50
C ASP A 177 -7.83 -23.19 -16.98
N VAL A 178 -8.08 -23.33 -18.29
CA VAL A 178 -8.15 -24.62 -18.98
C VAL A 178 -6.97 -24.71 -19.93
N LEU A 179 -5.95 -25.48 -19.55
CA LEU A 179 -4.72 -25.63 -20.31
C LEU A 179 -4.80 -26.87 -21.21
N ASP A 180 -4.35 -26.75 -22.45
CA ASP A 180 -4.39 -27.81 -23.47
C ASP A 180 -2.98 -28.37 -23.77
N PRO A 181 -2.62 -29.54 -23.23
CA PRO A 181 -1.35 -30.21 -23.54
C PRO A 181 -1.14 -30.50 -25.03
N ALA A 182 -2.20 -30.57 -25.83
CA ALA A 182 -2.09 -30.77 -27.28
C ALA A 182 -1.75 -29.49 -28.05
N ALA A 183 -1.96 -28.31 -27.45
CA ALA A 183 -1.57 -27.03 -28.03
C ALA A 183 -0.07 -26.73 -27.87
N GLY A 184 0.61 -27.44 -26.97
CA GLY A 184 2.05 -27.35 -26.71
C GLY A 184 2.39 -27.80 -25.30
N PRO A 185 3.69 -27.87 -24.94
CA PRO A 185 4.09 -28.23 -23.59
C PRO A 185 3.45 -27.32 -22.55
N VAL A 186 2.78 -27.84 -21.52
CA VAL A 186 2.15 -27.01 -20.48
C VAL A 186 3.08 -26.90 -19.30
N LEU A 187 3.45 -25.67 -18.94
CA LEU A 187 4.31 -25.38 -17.79
C LEU A 187 3.47 -25.48 -16.50
N VAL A 188 3.86 -26.41 -15.62
CA VAL A 188 3.18 -26.67 -14.34
C VAL A 188 3.95 -26.12 -13.15
N ASP A 189 5.26 -25.95 -13.27
CA ASP A 189 6.08 -25.27 -12.28
C ASP A 189 7.13 -24.40 -12.98
N CYS A 190 7.36 -23.21 -12.42
CA CYS A 190 8.29 -22.22 -12.93
C CYS A 190 9.00 -21.57 -11.76
N ASP A 191 10.14 -22.13 -11.37
CA ASP A 191 11.01 -21.55 -10.35
C ASP A 191 12.08 -20.71 -11.05
N LEU A 192 12.05 -19.40 -10.81
CA LEU A 192 13.01 -18.45 -11.35
C LEU A 192 13.67 -17.73 -10.19
N GLN A 193 15.00 -17.72 -10.14
CA GLN A 193 15.76 -17.08 -9.07
C GLN A 193 16.78 -16.11 -9.67
N ALA A 194 16.70 -14.85 -9.25
CA ALA A 194 17.65 -13.83 -9.67
C ALA A 194 18.66 -13.55 -8.54
N ARG A 195 19.96 -13.62 -8.86
CA ARG A 195 21.05 -13.29 -7.94
C ARG A 195 22.09 -12.42 -8.62
N ILE A 196 22.93 -11.75 -7.83
CA ILE A 196 24.01 -10.91 -8.34
C ILE A 196 25.33 -11.28 -7.66
N GLU A 197 26.38 -11.43 -8.47
CA GLU A 197 27.74 -11.73 -8.04
C GLU A 197 28.69 -10.74 -8.70
N GLY A 198 29.27 -9.83 -7.90
CA GLY A 198 30.06 -8.72 -8.41
C GLY A 198 29.22 -7.79 -9.30
N ASP A 199 29.53 -7.76 -10.60
CA ASP A 199 28.85 -6.99 -11.64
C ASP A 199 27.96 -7.86 -12.55
N THR A 200 27.89 -9.17 -12.30
CA THR A 200 27.15 -10.12 -13.14
C THR A 200 25.87 -10.54 -12.45
N GLY A 201 24.74 -10.35 -13.12
CA GLY A 201 23.45 -10.91 -12.74
C GLY A 201 23.31 -12.34 -13.24
N TRP A 202 22.70 -13.22 -12.45
CA TRP A 202 22.39 -14.60 -12.83
C TRP A 202 20.91 -14.87 -12.65
N LEU A 203 20.27 -15.38 -13.70
CA LEU A 203 18.91 -15.90 -13.65
C LEU A 203 18.98 -17.43 -13.73
N ASP A 204 18.75 -18.08 -12.59
CA ASP A 204 18.62 -19.52 -12.50
C ASP A 204 17.15 -19.91 -12.72
N ALA A 205 16.90 -21.00 -13.44
CA ALA A 205 15.56 -21.48 -13.75
C ALA A 205 15.46 -22.99 -13.60
N GLU A 206 14.40 -23.44 -12.94
CA GLU A 206 13.91 -24.82 -12.94
C GLU A 206 12.46 -24.84 -13.42
N LEU A 207 12.20 -25.58 -14.49
CA LEU A 207 10.90 -25.60 -15.18
C LEU A 207 10.38 -27.04 -15.21
N ALA A 208 9.12 -27.25 -14.81
CA ALA A 208 8.45 -28.55 -14.90
C ALA A 208 7.21 -28.47 -15.81
N PHE A 209 6.99 -29.52 -16.59
CA PHE A 209 5.93 -29.59 -17.58
C PHE A 209 4.92 -30.71 -17.26
N SER A 210 3.67 -30.56 -17.74
CA SER A 210 2.60 -31.52 -17.47
C SER A 210 2.80 -32.89 -18.13
N ALA A 211 3.74 -33.01 -19.06
CA ALA A 211 4.04 -34.20 -19.82
C ALA A 211 5.52 -34.20 -20.25
N PRO A 212 6.11 -35.38 -20.53
CA PRO A 212 7.47 -35.47 -21.04
C PRO A 212 7.69 -34.63 -22.31
N LEU A 213 8.84 -33.97 -22.37
CA LEU A 213 9.28 -33.20 -23.53
C LEU A 213 10.03 -34.12 -24.51
N PRO A 214 9.90 -33.91 -25.83
CA PRO A 214 10.73 -34.61 -26.80
C PRO A 214 12.22 -34.27 -26.63
N ASP A 215 13.11 -35.26 -26.65
CA ASP A 215 14.58 -35.05 -26.54
C ASP A 215 15.14 -34.12 -27.63
N THR A 216 14.44 -33.98 -28.75
CA THR A 216 14.81 -33.11 -29.87
C THR A 216 14.32 -31.67 -29.73
N LEU A 217 13.57 -31.34 -28.66
CA LEU A 217 13.02 -30.01 -28.45
C LEU A 217 14.13 -29.02 -28.07
N ALA A 218 14.45 -28.10 -28.97
CA ALA A 218 15.35 -27.00 -28.65
C ALA A 218 14.68 -26.04 -27.65
N ALA A 219 15.21 -25.95 -26.44
CA ALA A 219 14.71 -25.05 -25.40
C ALA A 219 15.79 -24.05 -24.98
N ARG A 220 15.44 -22.76 -24.94
CA ARG A 220 16.34 -21.68 -24.45
C ARG A 220 15.60 -20.77 -23.49
N LEU A 221 16.32 -20.25 -22.50
CA LEU A 221 15.85 -19.17 -21.63
C LEU A 221 16.59 -17.89 -22.00
N SER A 222 15.87 -16.77 -22.10
CA SER A 222 16.46 -15.45 -22.27
C SER A 222 16.18 -14.53 -21.09
N CYS A 223 17.17 -13.70 -20.72
CA CYS A 223 17.05 -12.60 -19.77
C CYS A 223 17.61 -11.33 -20.44
N GLY A 224 16.72 -10.44 -20.88
CA GLY A 224 17.08 -9.36 -21.79
C GLY A 224 17.66 -9.91 -23.10
N GLU A 225 18.84 -9.43 -23.49
CA GLU A 225 19.54 -9.87 -24.72
C GLU A 225 20.36 -11.16 -24.50
N HIS A 226 20.52 -11.61 -23.27
CA HIS A 226 21.32 -12.79 -22.91
C HIS A 226 20.46 -14.06 -22.95
N HIS A 227 21.10 -15.19 -23.27
CA HIS A 227 20.41 -16.47 -23.39
C HIS A 227 21.26 -17.64 -22.88
N ALA A 228 20.59 -18.69 -22.43
CA ALA A 228 21.18 -19.99 -22.13
C ALA A 228 20.31 -21.11 -22.70
N THR A 229 20.96 -22.21 -23.09
CA THR A 229 20.26 -23.45 -23.45
C THR A 229 19.71 -24.09 -22.18
N LEU A 230 18.46 -24.54 -22.23
CA LEU A 230 17.85 -25.34 -21.17
C LEU A 230 18.27 -26.80 -21.32
N GLU A 231 18.76 -27.39 -20.25
CA GLU A 231 19.18 -28.80 -20.23
C GLU A 231 18.12 -29.66 -19.52
N HIS A 232 18.03 -30.93 -19.89
CA HIS A 232 17.09 -31.86 -19.25
C HIS A 232 17.59 -32.27 -17.86
N ALA A 233 16.77 -31.98 -16.84
CA ALA A 233 16.93 -32.50 -15.47
C ALA A 233 16.00 -33.70 -15.20
N GLY A 234 15.20 -34.10 -16.20
CA GLY A 234 14.26 -35.22 -16.18
C GLY A 234 13.50 -35.30 -17.51
N ALA A 235 12.55 -36.24 -17.62
CA ALA A 235 11.74 -36.39 -18.83
C ALA A 235 10.82 -35.17 -19.06
N ASP A 236 10.39 -34.50 -17.99
CA ASP A 236 9.43 -33.40 -17.95
C ASP A 236 10.02 -32.15 -17.26
N ARG A 237 11.34 -32.09 -17.07
CA ARG A 237 12.03 -31.03 -16.34
C ARG A 237 13.21 -30.46 -17.09
N LEU A 238 13.30 -29.14 -17.10
CA LEU A 238 14.40 -28.39 -17.69
C LEU A 238 15.04 -27.45 -16.67
N HIS A 239 16.35 -27.23 -16.76
CA HIS A 239 17.06 -26.23 -15.96
C HIS A 239 18.03 -25.38 -16.80
N ALA A 240 18.29 -24.16 -16.38
CA ALA A 240 19.26 -23.27 -17.02
C ALA A 240 19.75 -22.19 -16.05
N SER A 241 20.91 -21.60 -16.37
CA SER A 241 21.40 -20.39 -15.73
C SER A 241 21.85 -19.39 -16.79
N VAL A 242 21.26 -18.19 -16.81
CA VAL A 242 21.57 -17.11 -17.75
C VAL A 242 22.45 -16.08 -17.04
N ALA A 243 23.66 -15.86 -17.56
CA ALA A 243 24.55 -14.79 -17.10
C ALA A 243 24.26 -13.46 -17.82
N VAL A 244 24.19 -12.38 -17.06
CA VAL A 244 24.00 -11.00 -17.51
C VAL A 244 25.20 -10.16 -17.02
N PRO A 245 26.29 -10.08 -17.79
CA PRO A 245 27.49 -9.33 -17.40
C PRO A 245 27.23 -7.82 -17.37
N ASN A 246 27.93 -7.09 -16.49
CA ASN A 246 27.82 -5.63 -16.32
C ASN A 246 26.37 -5.17 -16.13
N VAL A 247 25.66 -5.84 -15.22
CA VAL A 247 24.23 -5.64 -15.05
C VAL A 247 23.91 -4.23 -14.56
N ARG A 248 22.88 -3.61 -15.16
CA ARG A 248 22.27 -2.40 -14.61
C ARG A 248 21.44 -2.83 -13.40
N ARG A 249 21.89 -2.44 -12.20
CA ARG A 249 21.23 -2.83 -10.96
C ARG A 249 19.85 -2.18 -10.85
N TRP A 250 18.90 -2.91 -10.29
CA TRP A 250 17.59 -2.40 -9.94
C TRP A 250 17.67 -1.55 -8.66
N TRP A 251 17.00 -0.40 -8.67
CA TRP A 251 16.91 0.51 -7.54
C TRP A 251 15.45 0.87 -7.25
N PRO A 252 15.09 1.17 -5.98
CA PRO A 252 13.87 1.91 -5.72
C PRO A 252 13.92 3.27 -6.42
N HIS A 253 12.78 3.75 -6.92
CA HIS A 253 12.74 4.94 -7.80
C HIS A 253 13.29 6.22 -7.16
N THR A 254 13.32 6.28 -5.83
CA THR A 254 13.86 7.42 -5.09
C THR A 254 15.38 7.47 -5.08
N HIS A 255 16.06 6.35 -5.36
CA HIS A 255 17.52 6.22 -5.32
C HIS A 255 18.15 5.94 -6.69
N GLY A 256 17.38 5.49 -7.68
CA GLY A 256 17.94 5.19 -9.01
C GLY A 256 16.91 4.65 -9.99
N GLU A 257 17.41 4.12 -11.11
CA GLU A 257 16.58 3.48 -12.15
C GLU A 257 16.15 2.07 -11.68
N PRO A 258 14.84 1.74 -11.73
CA PRO A 258 14.35 0.37 -11.53
C PRO A 258 14.61 -0.48 -12.78
N ALA A 259 15.88 -0.75 -13.09
CA ALA A 259 16.27 -1.48 -14.29
C ALA A 259 15.72 -2.92 -14.28
N LEU A 260 14.98 -3.28 -15.34
CA LEU A 260 14.36 -4.60 -15.52
C LEU A 260 14.80 -5.26 -16.83
N TYR A 261 14.83 -6.58 -16.81
CA TYR A 261 15.18 -7.46 -17.92
C TYR A 261 14.03 -8.42 -18.19
N GLU A 262 13.52 -8.47 -19.42
CA GLU A 262 12.46 -9.40 -19.79
C GLU A 262 12.96 -10.85 -19.75
N ILE A 263 12.14 -11.74 -19.19
CA ILE A 263 12.40 -13.18 -19.16
C ILE A 263 11.49 -13.87 -20.17
N ALA A 264 12.05 -14.74 -21.00
CA ALA A 264 11.25 -15.54 -21.91
C ALA A 264 11.81 -16.95 -22.08
N LEU A 265 10.90 -17.92 -22.11
CA LEU A 265 11.15 -19.30 -22.51
C LEU A 265 10.93 -19.43 -24.01
N HIS A 266 11.89 -20.02 -24.71
CA HIS A 266 11.83 -20.30 -26.14
C HIS A 266 11.78 -21.82 -26.33
N LEU A 267 10.68 -22.33 -26.88
CA LEU A 267 10.50 -23.75 -27.21
C LEU A 267 10.39 -23.87 -28.75
N GLY A 268 11.48 -24.29 -29.40
CA GLY A 268 11.62 -24.15 -30.85
C GLY A 268 11.54 -22.68 -31.27
N ASP A 269 10.58 -22.35 -32.14
CA ASP A 269 10.31 -20.98 -32.61
C ASP A 269 9.30 -20.23 -31.73
N GLU A 270 8.70 -20.89 -30.74
CA GLU A 270 7.69 -20.28 -29.86
C GLU A 270 8.36 -19.53 -28.71
N ARG A 271 8.12 -18.21 -28.61
CA ARG A 271 8.52 -17.38 -27.47
C ARG A 271 7.37 -17.23 -26.48
N ARG A 272 7.62 -17.60 -25.22
CA ARG A 272 6.69 -17.48 -24.09
C ARG A 272 7.25 -16.53 -23.03
N PRO A 273 6.63 -15.35 -22.81
CA PRO A 273 7.04 -14.45 -21.73
C PRO A 273 6.85 -15.10 -20.36
N LEU A 274 7.85 -14.97 -19.49
CA LEU A 274 7.80 -15.42 -18.09
C LEU A 274 7.89 -14.25 -17.09
N GLY A 275 7.67 -13.01 -17.57
CA GLY A 275 7.74 -11.80 -16.76
C GLY A 275 9.07 -11.05 -16.93
N SER A 276 9.54 -10.43 -15.87
CA SER A 276 10.79 -9.66 -15.85
C SER A 276 11.50 -9.81 -14.52
N THR A 277 12.80 -9.54 -14.49
CA THR A 277 13.59 -9.51 -13.25
C THR A 277 14.48 -8.28 -13.20
N GLY A 278 14.98 -7.95 -12.02
CA GLY A 278 15.99 -6.94 -11.77
C GLY A 278 17.01 -7.48 -10.77
N PHE A 279 18.22 -6.94 -10.80
CA PHE A 279 19.34 -7.46 -10.01
C PHE A 279 19.75 -6.44 -8.96
N ARG A 280 19.74 -6.82 -7.69
CA ARG A 280 20.11 -5.94 -6.56
C ARG A 280 20.65 -6.76 -5.39
N THR A 281 21.32 -6.08 -4.46
CA THR A 281 21.61 -6.64 -3.12
C THR A 281 20.77 -5.96 -2.06
N ILE A 282 20.47 -6.69 -0.98
CA ILE A 282 19.73 -6.21 0.18
C ILE A 282 20.51 -6.59 1.43
N GLU A 283 20.75 -5.63 2.31
CA GLU A 283 21.40 -5.85 3.59
C GLU A 283 20.58 -5.19 4.70
N VAL A 284 20.50 -5.83 5.87
CA VAL A 284 19.92 -5.23 7.07
C VAL A 284 21.01 -4.46 7.81
N ASP A 285 20.75 -3.17 8.05
CA ASP A 285 21.57 -2.33 8.91
C ASP A 285 21.02 -2.34 10.34
N ALA A 286 21.75 -2.97 11.26
CA ALA A 286 21.39 -3.00 12.68
C ALA A 286 21.80 -1.71 13.44
N GLY A 287 22.41 -0.74 12.76
CA GLY A 287 22.96 0.46 13.39
C GLY A 287 24.15 0.17 14.32
N ALA A 288 24.75 1.23 14.85
CA ALA A 288 25.95 1.11 15.70
C ALA A 288 25.72 0.38 17.03
N ASP A 289 24.49 0.38 17.55
CA ASP A 289 24.12 -0.32 18.80
C ASP A 289 23.62 -1.75 18.57
N GLY A 290 23.53 -2.20 17.31
CA GLY A 290 23.04 -3.52 16.94
C GLY A 290 21.54 -3.74 17.17
N LYS A 291 20.78 -2.67 17.46
CA LYS A 291 19.35 -2.74 17.81
C LYS A 291 18.44 -2.14 16.73
N GLY A 292 18.97 -1.65 15.63
CA GLY A 292 18.23 -1.09 14.52
C GLY A 292 17.65 -2.15 13.58
N PHE A 293 16.83 -1.67 12.64
CA PHE A 293 16.41 -2.38 11.44
C PHE A 293 16.33 -1.34 10.32
N GLY A 294 17.43 -1.12 9.62
CA GLY A 294 17.49 -0.35 8.39
C GLY A 294 17.74 -1.25 7.19
N LEU A 295 17.50 -0.75 5.98
CA LEU A 295 17.76 -1.48 4.75
C LEU A 295 18.83 -0.75 3.94
N ARG A 296 19.76 -1.52 3.39
CA ARG A 296 20.71 -1.03 2.39
C ARG A 296 20.44 -1.75 1.09
N ILE A 297 20.16 -1.00 0.03
CA ILE A 297 19.96 -1.53 -1.31
C ILE A 297 21.21 -1.20 -2.12
N ASN A 298 21.85 -2.22 -2.69
CA ASN A 298 23.11 -2.05 -3.42
C ASN A 298 24.21 -1.32 -2.60
N GLY A 299 24.22 -1.52 -1.28
CA GLY A 299 25.15 -0.92 -0.33
C GLY A 299 24.78 0.48 0.19
N VAL A 300 23.72 1.11 -0.35
CA VAL A 300 23.27 2.46 0.03
C VAL A 300 22.11 2.36 1.03
N PRO A 301 22.17 3.05 2.19
CA PRO A 301 21.05 3.12 3.13
C PRO A 301 19.81 3.74 2.50
N VAL A 302 18.66 3.10 2.69
CA VAL A 302 17.35 3.55 2.20
C VAL A 302 16.44 3.80 3.39
N PHE A 303 15.98 5.04 3.57
CA PHE A 303 14.87 5.32 4.47
C PHE A 303 13.59 4.75 3.86
N ALA A 304 13.10 3.63 4.41
CA ALA A 304 11.92 2.96 3.89
C ALA A 304 10.66 3.76 4.24
N ARG A 305 9.93 4.22 3.23
CA ARG A 305 8.76 5.10 3.42
C ARG A 305 7.61 4.67 2.54
N GLY A 306 6.43 4.66 3.13
CA GLY A 306 5.19 4.43 2.40
C GLY A 306 4.03 4.09 3.30
N ALA A 307 3.29 3.05 2.94
CA ALA A 307 2.05 2.69 3.61
C ALA A 307 1.78 1.19 3.60
N CYS A 308 0.92 0.76 4.52
CA CYS A 308 0.36 -0.58 4.54
C CYS A 308 -0.75 -0.71 3.49
N TRP A 309 -0.62 -1.69 2.60
CA TRP A 309 -1.57 -2.06 1.57
C TRP A 309 -2.72 -2.86 2.15
N SER A 310 -3.94 -2.55 1.71
CA SER A 310 -5.14 -3.34 2.04
C SER A 310 -5.48 -4.31 0.90
N SER A 311 -6.15 -3.83 -0.14
CA SER A 311 -6.41 -4.56 -1.39
C SER A 311 -6.67 -3.56 -2.50
N ALA A 312 -6.26 -3.87 -3.73
CA ALA A 312 -6.60 -3.05 -4.90
C ALA A 312 -8.12 -2.93 -5.16
N ALA A 313 -8.89 -3.92 -4.73
CA ALA A 313 -10.34 -3.98 -4.93
C ALA A 313 -10.98 -4.74 -3.76
N PRO A 314 -11.21 -4.10 -2.60
CA PRO A 314 -11.59 -4.77 -1.35
C PRO A 314 -12.83 -5.66 -1.44
N LEU A 315 -13.77 -5.37 -2.35
CA LEU A 315 -14.95 -6.21 -2.59
C LEU A 315 -14.63 -7.44 -3.47
N ALA A 316 -13.78 -7.28 -4.49
CA ALA A 316 -13.48 -8.31 -5.49
C ALA A 316 -12.25 -9.16 -5.15
N LEU A 317 -11.36 -8.65 -4.29
CA LEU A 317 -10.03 -9.19 -3.95
C LEU A 317 -9.14 -9.47 -5.18
N HIS A 318 -9.51 -8.88 -6.31
CA HIS A 318 -8.80 -8.93 -7.58
C HIS A 318 -9.08 -7.63 -8.34
N ALA A 319 -8.03 -7.06 -8.92
CA ALA A 319 -8.10 -5.86 -9.74
C ALA A 319 -7.43 -6.09 -11.09
N ASP A 320 -7.81 -5.26 -12.06
CA ASP A 320 -7.18 -5.24 -13.39
C ASP A 320 -5.84 -4.50 -13.38
N ASP A 321 -5.08 -4.68 -14.46
CA ASP A 321 -3.75 -4.08 -14.64
C ASP A 321 -3.78 -2.54 -14.52
N ALA A 322 -4.83 -1.91 -15.07
CA ALA A 322 -5.02 -0.47 -15.01
C ALA A 322 -5.22 0.04 -13.57
N THR A 323 -5.97 -0.69 -12.75
CA THR A 323 -6.18 -0.34 -11.33
C THR A 323 -4.89 -0.47 -10.52
N TYR A 324 -4.09 -1.52 -10.73
CA TYR A 324 -2.77 -1.62 -10.10
C TYR A 324 -1.84 -0.48 -10.55
N GLY A 325 -1.78 -0.20 -11.86
CA GLY A 325 -0.96 0.89 -12.39
C GLY A 325 -1.34 2.25 -11.80
N ARG A 326 -2.64 2.53 -11.66
CA ARG A 326 -3.15 3.76 -11.03
C ARG A 326 -2.78 3.85 -9.56
N LEU A 327 -3.11 2.81 -8.76
CA LEU A 327 -2.89 2.81 -7.32
C LEU A 327 -1.40 2.86 -6.95
N LEU A 328 -0.59 2.00 -7.55
CA LEU A 328 0.86 1.99 -7.30
C LEU A 328 1.54 3.22 -7.91
N GLY A 329 0.98 3.80 -8.97
CA GLY A 329 1.35 5.12 -9.46
C GLY A 329 1.15 6.21 -8.41
N LEU A 330 0.00 6.24 -7.73
CA LEU A 330 -0.25 7.16 -6.61
C LEU A 330 0.72 6.94 -5.43
N ALA A 331 1.10 5.68 -5.15
CA ALA A 331 2.12 5.40 -4.15
C ALA A 331 3.49 5.99 -4.55
N ARG A 332 3.96 5.73 -5.77
CA ARG A 332 5.20 6.29 -6.30
C ARG A 332 5.18 7.82 -6.29
N ASP A 333 4.09 8.42 -6.75
CA ASP A 333 3.93 9.88 -6.85
C ASP A 333 3.91 10.57 -5.47
N ALA A 334 3.53 9.85 -4.41
CA ALA A 334 3.66 10.31 -3.02
C ALA A 334 5.09 10.24 -2.47
N GLY A 335 6.06 9.83 -3.28
CA GLY A 335 7.44 9.60 -2.84
C GLY A 335 7.62 8.31 -2.04
N PHE A 336 6.62 7.42 -1.99
CA PHE A 336 6.77 6.13 -1.31
C PHE A 336 7.78 5.28 -2.08
N ASN A 337 8.65 4.60 -1.35
CA ASN A 337 9.58 3.61 -1.91
C ASN A 337 9.33 2.21 -1.35
N MET A 338 8.39 2.04 -0.41
CA MET A 338 8.01 0.75 0.14
C MET A 338 6.51 0.64 0.38
N ILE A 339 5.94 -0.52 0.06
CA ILE A 339 4.57 -0.90 0.40
C ILE A 339 4.61 -2.17 1.24
N ARG A 340 3.83 -2.22 2.33
CA ARG A 340 3.69 -3.43 3.16
C ARG A 340 2.36 -4.12 2.93
N VAL A 341 2.38 -5.37 2.53
CA VAL A 341 1.19 -6.24 2.49
C VAL A 341 1.13 -6.99 3.82
N GLY A 342 0.25 -6.55 4.72
CA GLY A 342 0.11 -7.11 6.07
C GLY A 342 -0.59 -8.47 6.09
N GLY A 343 -0.32 -9.26 7.12
CA GLY A 343 -0.81 -10.64 7.27
C GLY A 343 -2.32 -10.79 7.49
N THR A 344 -3.04 -9.67 7.68
CA THR A 344 -4.51 -9.62 7.73
C THR A 344 -5.15 -9.61 6.34
N MET A 345 -4.37 -9.31 5.29
CA MET A 345 -4.85 -9.10 3.92
C MET A 345 -4.84 -10.42 3.11
N THR A 346 -4.48 -10.34 1.83
CA THR A 346 -4.28 -11.48 0.92
C THR A 346 -2.94 -11.35 0.20
N TYR A 347 -2.33 -12.46 -0.21
CA TYR A 347 -1.27 -12.40 -1.23
C TYR A 347 -1.83 -11.77 -2.51
N GLU A 348 -1.25 -10.66 -2.95
CA GLU A 348 -1.73 -9.93 -4.13
C GLU A 348 -1.46 -10.69 -5.45
N ALA A 349 -2.06 -10.19 -6.53
CA ALA A 349 -1.88 -10.77 -7.86
C ALA A 349 -0.43 -10.59 -8.36
N ASP A 350 0.00 -11.37 -9.35
CA ASP A 350 1.33 -11.22 -9.94
C ASP A 350 1.54 -9.84 -10.55
N ALA A 351 0.46 -9.24 -11.06
CA ALA A 351 0.45 -7.87 -11.58
C ALA A 351 0.87 -6.84 -10.51
N PHE A 352 0.51 -7.03 -9.25
CA PHE A 352 0.93 -6.13 -8.16
C PHE A 352 2.46 -6.08 -8.06
N HIS A 353 3.11 -7.24 -7.95
CA HIS A 353 4.57 -7.32 -7.87
C HIS A 353 5.23 -6.80 -9.15
N ALA A 354 4.69 -7.13 -10.32
CA ALA A 354 5.20 -6.62 -11.59
C ALA A 354 5.13 -5.08 -11.69
N TRP A 355 4.07 -4.45 -11.16
CA TRP A 355 3.98 -3.00 -11.08
C TRP A 355 4.93 -2.41 -10.04
N CYS A 356 5.08 -3.03 -8.88
CA CYS A 356 6.08 -2.62 -7.88
C CYS A 356 7.51 -2.70 -8.46
N ASP A 357 7.82 -3.77 -9.19
CA ASP A 357 9.09 -3.96 -9.89
C ASP A 357 9.34 -2.82 -10.89
N ARG A 358 8.35 -2.50 -11.73
CA ARG A 358 8.44 -1.43 -12.75
C ARG A 358 8.54 -0.03 -12.15
N LEU A 359 7.83 0.22 -11.07
CA LEU A 359 7.75 1.54 -10.43
C LEU A 359 8.85 1.77 -9.39
N GLY A 360 9.70 0.78 -9.12
CA GLY A 360 10.75 0.90 -8.12
C GLY A 360 10.20 0.99 -6.69
N LEU A 361 9.14 0.24 -6.39
CA LEU A 361 8.55 0.14 -5.05
C LEU A 361 9.00 -1.16 -4.39
N LEU A 362 9.66 -1.05 -3.25
CA LEU A 362 10.01 -2.19 -2.40
C LEU A 362 8.72 -2.78 -1.81
N VAL A 363 8.69 -4.09 -1.64
CA VAL A 363 7.56 -4.80 -1.01
C VAL A 363 8.04 -5.46 0.28
N TRP A 364 7.40 -5.09 1.37
CA TRP A 364 7.40 -5.87 2.61
C TRP A 364 6.20 -6.80 2.56
N GLN A 365 6.44 -8.10 2.59
CA GLN A 365 5.41 -9.12 2.51
C GLN A 365 5.33 -9.92 3.80
N ASP A 366 4.21 -9.81 4.51
CA ASP A 366 3.88 -10.78 5.54
C ASP A 366 3.39 -12.08 4.90
N PHE A 367 3.65 -13.24 5.49
CA PHE A 367 2.79 -14.41 5.27
C PHE A 367 1.42 -14.10 5.88
N MET A 368 0.34 -14.68 5.32
CA MET A 368 -1.06 -14.31 5.67
C MET A 368 -1.51 -14.89 7.01
N PHE A 369 -0.79 -14.53 8.08
CA PHE A 369 -1.07 -14.88 9.46
C PHE A 369 -1.09 -13.60 10.30
N ALA A 370 -2.09 -13.47 11.15
CA ALA A 370 -2.17 -12.35 12.07
C ALA A 370 -2.89 -12.72 13.37
N ASN A 371 -2.40 -12.17 14.48
CA ASN A 371 -2.99 -12.17 15.83
C ASN A 371 -3.31 -13.52 16.51
N PHE A 372 -3.51 -14.62 15.80
CA PHE A 372 -3.95 -15.92 16.33
C PHE A 372 -2.80 -16.85 16.72
N ASP A 373 -3.04 -17.68 17.74
CA ASP A 373 -2.25 -18.89 17.98
C ASP A 373 -2.71 -19.99 17.02
N TYR A 374 -2.27 -20.06 15.77
CA TYR A 374 -2.80 -21.01 14.78
C TYR A 374 -2.65 -22.50 15.18
N ALA A 375 -3.51 -23.37 14.66
CA ALA A 375 -3.57 -24.80 15.00
C ALA A 375 -2.53 -25.64 14.24
N LEU A 376 -1.24 -25.38 14.47
CA LEU A 376 -0.12 -26.06 13.80
C LEU A 376 -0.03 -27.57 14.07
N ASP A 377 -0.67 -28.04 15.13
CA ASP A 377 -0.73 -29.44 15.54
C ASP A 377 -1.66 -30.30 14.66
N ASP A 378 -2.47 -29.69 13.81
CA ASP A 378 -3.19 -30.38 12.73
C ASP A 378 -2.26 -30.55 11.51
N PRO A 379 -1.90 -31.80 11.12
CA PRO A 379 -1.01 -32.05 9.99
C PRO A 379 -1.52 -31.51 8.66
N GLY A 380 -2.84 -31.55 8.40
CA GLY A 380 -3.41 -31.05 7.15
C GLY A 380 -3.34 -29.53 7.06
N PHE A 381 -3.63 -28.86 8.18
CA PHE A 381 -3.45 -27.41 8.31
C PHE A 381 -1.97 -27.02 8.09
N ALA A 382 -1.05 -27.73 8.75
CA ALA A 382 0.39 -27.51 8.63
C ALA A 382 0.91 -27.73 7.19
N GLU A 383 0.46 -28.78 6.50
CA GLU A 383 0.81 -29.03 5.09
C GLU A 383 0.31 -27.91 4.16
N ASN A 384 -0.89 -27.38 4.42
CA ASN A 384 -1.42 -26.23 3.69
C ASN A 384 -0.55 -24.98 3.83
N ILE A 385 -0.04 -24.69 5.03
CA ILE A 385 0.90 -23.58 5.27
C ILE A 385 2.17 -23.77 4.44
N ASP A 386 2.74 -24.97 4.48
CA ASP A 386 3.97 -25.23 3.74
C ASP A 386 3.75 -25.08 2.23
N ARG A 387 2.61 -25.55 1.73
CA ARG A 387 2.24 -25.46 0.32
C ARG A 387 1.99 -24.02 -0.11
N GLU A 388 1.22 -23.24 0.65
CA GLU A 388 0.95 -21.83 0.32
C GLU A 388 2.26 -21.02 0.30
N ALA A 389 3.13 -21.23 1.30
CA ALA A 389 4.39 -20.50 1.41
C ALA A 389 5.34 -20.84 0.26
N ARG A 390 5.48 -22.12 -0.10
CA ARG A 390 6.30 -22.54 -1.26
C ARG A 390 5.77 -21.97 -2.57
N GLN A 391 4.46 -22.02 -2.80
CA GLN A 391 3.84 -21.49 -4.02
C GLN A 391 4.05 -19.98 -4.14
N PHE A 392 3.85 -19.22 -3.05
CA PHE A 392 4.10 -17.79 -3.03
C PHE A 392 5.56 -17.46 -3.33
N LEU A 393 6.51 -18.11 -2.65
CA LEU A 393 7.94 -17.83 -2.79
C LEU A 393 8.46 -18.18 -4.19
N ALA A 394 8.01 -19.29 -4.78
CA ALA A 394 8.39 -19.68 -6.14
C ALA A 394 7.88 -18.66 -7.17
N ARG A 395 6.59 -18.27 -7.06
CA ARG A 395 5.94 -17.32 -7.98
C ARG A 395 6.63 -15.95 -8.05
N HIS A 396 7.28 -15.52 -6.97
CA HIS A 396 7.95 -14.23 -6.89
C HIS A 396 9.48 -14.32 -6.78
N GLY A 397 10.07 -15.49 -7.07
CA GLY A 397 11.52 -15.71 -6.99
C GLY A 397 12.36 -14.72 -7.82
N ALA A 398 11.83 -14.33 -8.99
CA ALA A 398 12.48 -13.37 -9.88
C ALA A 398 12.14 -11.89 -9.59
N SER A 399 11.24 -11.60 -8.65
CA SER A 399 10.72 -10.25 -8.42
C SER A 399 11.71 -9.38 -7.62
N PRO A 400 12.24 -8.29 -8.21
CA PRO A 400 13.15 -7.39 -7.53
C PRO A 400 12.46 -6.40 -6.56
N SER A 401 11.14 -6.39 -6.41
CA SER A 401 10.48 -5.57 -5.39
C SER A 401 10.45 -6.26 -4.04
N LEU A 402 10.34 -7.59 -3.99
CA LEU A 402 10.23 -8.34 -2.72
C LEU A 402 11.48 -8.15 -1.86
N THR A 403 11.37 -7.36 -0.80
CA THR A 403 12.52 -6.81 -0.06
C THR A 403 12.54 -7.19 1.40
N VAL A 404 11.38 -7.46 2.01
CA VAL A 404 11.29 -8.03 3.36
C VAL A 404 10.24 -9.13 3.33
N LEU A 405 10.57 -10.29 3.87
CA LEU A 405 9.60 -11.34 4.19
C LEU A 405 9.33 -11.30 5.70
N CYS A 406 8.07 -11.41 6.09
CA CYS A 406 7.67 -11.38 7.50
C CYS A 406 6.76 -12.55 7.85
N GLY A 407 6.96 -13.18 9.01
CA GLY A 407 6.19 -14.37 9.41
C GLY A 407 4.71 -14.11 9.65
N GLY A 408 4.34 -12.91 10.09
CA GLY A 408 2.95 -12.51 10.31
C GLY A 408 2.82 -11.16 11.03
N SER A 409 1.57 -10.72 11.22
CA SER A 409 1.24 -9.48 11.91
C SER A 409 0.79 -9.73 13.36
N GLU A 410 1.49 -9.10 14.30
CA GLU A 410 1.14 -9.00 15.71
C GLU A 410 0.88 -10.34 16.43
N ILE A 411 1.39 -11.46 15.94
CA ILE A 411 1.23 -12.75 16.62
C ILE A 411 2.05 -12.73 17.91
N ALA A 412 3.30 -12.25 17.83
CA ALA A 412 4.17 -12.11 18.99
C ALA A 412 3.68 -11.01 19.94
N GLN A 413 3.14 -9.92 19.40
CA GLN A 413 2.52 -8.84 20.19
C GLN A 413 1.31 -9.35 20.99
N GLN A 414 0.36 -10.04 20.35
CA GLN A 414 -0.82 -10.56 21.04
C GLN A 414 -0.46 -11.58 22.11
N ALA A 415 0.50 -12.47 21.83
CA ALA A 415 1.04 -13.40 22.82
C ALA A 415 1.66 -12.65 24.01
N ALA A 416 2.50 -11.65 23.77
CA ALA A 416 3.16 -10.87 24.82
C ALA A 416 2.16 -10.07 25.68
N MET A 417 1.18 -9.41 25.06
CA MET A 417 0.13 -8.67 25.77
C MET A 417 -0.81 -9.58 26.56
N SER A 418 -0.89 -10.87 26.19
CA SER A 418 -1.59 -11.91 26.96
C SER A 418 -0.75 -12.49 28.12
N GLY A 419 0.44 -11.93 28.37
CA GLY A 419 1.32 -12.32 29.47
C GLY A 419 2.28 -13.47 29.16
N LEU A 420 2.43 -13.87 27.89
CA LEU A 420 3.31 -14.97 27.50
C LEU A 420 4.78 -14.53 27.35
N GLY A 421 5.69 -15.35 27.87
CA GLY A 421 7.13 -15.13 27.74
C GLY A 421 7.64 -15.39 26.32
N PRO A 422 8.86 -14.93 25.96
CA PRO A 422 9.40 -15.02 24.59
C PRO A 422 9.32 -16.40 23.94
N LYS A 423 9.63 -17.48 24.67
CA LYS A 423 9.58 -18.87 24.15
C LYS A 423 8.16 -19.36 23.83
N GLN A 424 7.12 -18.66 24.30
CA GLN A 424 5.72 -19.04 24.11
C GLN A 424 5.03 -18.24 22.99
N ARG A 425 5.73 -17.30 22.33
CA ARG A 425 5.20 -16.40 21.29
C ARG A 425 5.10 -17.03 19.90
N PHE A 426 4.85 -18.33 19.84
CA PHE A 426 4.63 -19.10 18.61
C PHE A 426 5.77 -19.09 17.57
N LEU A 427 6.99 -19.19 18.09
CA LEU A 427 8.22 -19.25 17.29
C LEU A 427 8.24 -20.42 16.27
N GLU A 428 7.55 -21.52 16.56
CA GLU A 428 7.45 -22.68 15.66
C GLU A 428 6.91 -22.32 14.26
N LEU A 429 5.86 -21.49 14.19
CA LEU A 429 5.32 -21.04 12.91
C LEU A 429 6.24 -20.00 12.27
N THR A 430 6.50 -18.92 13.00
CA THR A 430 7.08 -17.71 12.42
C THR A 430 8.60 -17.71 12.40
N ALA A 431 9.27 -18.11 13.46
CA ALA A 431 10.74 -18.07 13.54
C ALA A 431 11.44 -19.36 13.08
N GLU A 432 10.70 -20.46 12.93
CA GLU A 432 11.24 -21.76 12.53
C GLU A 432 10.72 -22.20 11.15
N ARG A 433 9.43 -22.54 11.03
CA ARG A 433 8.86 -23.10 9.80
C ARG A 433 8.90 -22.12 8.62
N LEU A 434 8.28 -20.95 8.75
CA LEU A 434 8.23 -19.94 7.69
C LEU A 434 9.61 -19.34 7.40
N ALA A 435 10.41 -19.10 8.46
CA ALA A 435 11.79 -18.65 8.32
C ALA A 435 12.64 -19.65 7.52
N GLY A 436 12.50 -20.95 7.79
CA GLY A 436 13.20 -22.00 7.07
C GLY A 436 12.81 -22.09 5.59
N LEU A 437 11.51 -21.94 5.29
CA LEU A 437 11.03 -21.89 3.90
C LEU A 437 11.54 -20.64 3.16
N ALA A 438 11.51 -19.48 3.81
CA ALA A 438 12.06 -18.25 3.28
C ALA A 438 13.56 -18.36 3.02
N ALA A 439 14.35 -18.87 3.98
CA ALA A 439 15.79 -19.05 3.81
C ALA A 439 16.15 -20.04 2.70
N ALA A 440 15.35 -21.09 2.49
CA ALA A 440 15.59 -22.09 1.47
C ALA A 440 15.29 -21.58 0.05
N ARG A 441 14.35 -20.65 -0.11
CA ARG A 441 13.88 -20.19 -1.43
C ARG A 441 14.27 -18.75 -1.78
N ARG A 442 14.44 -17.88 -0.78
CA ARG A 442 14.77 -16.45 -0.90
C ARG A 442 15.83 -16.03 0.11
N PRO A 443 17.03 -16.65 0.10
CA PRO A 443 18.12 -16.27 1.00
C PRO A 443 18.63 -14.84 0.77
N ASP A 444 18.29 -14.24 -0.37
CA ASP A 444 18.58 -12.84 -0.73
C ASP A 444 17.69 -11.82 -0.01
N VAL A 445 16.56 -12.26 0.58
CA VAL A 445 15.57 -11.38 1.20
C VAL A 445 15.63 -11.49 2.73
N PRO A 446 15.83 -10.37 3.45
CA PRO A 446 15.72 -10.33 4.90
C PRO A 446 14.40 -10.89 5.43
N TYR A 447 14.48 -11.65 6.50
CA TYR A 447 13.33 -12.22 7.19
C TYR A 447 13.09 -11.57 8.56
N VAL A 448 11.86 -11.14 8.82
CA VAL A 448 11.40 -10.61 10.11
C VAL A 448 10.39 -11.59 10.72
N PRO A 449 10.65 -12.19 11.89
CA PRO A 449 9.74 -13.20 12.43
C PRO A 449 8.30 -12.73 12.63
N ASP A 450 8.09 -11.51 13.13
CA ASP A 450 6.76 -10.94 13.34
C ASP A 450 6.82 -9.42 13.16
N SER A 451 5.74 -8.80 12.71
CA SER A 451 5.60 -7.34 12.75
C SER A 451 4.60 -7.01 13.85
N PRO A 452 5.04 -6.49 15.01
CA PRO A 452 6.40 -6.03 15.35
C PRO A 452 7.33 -7.10 15.95
N ASP A 453 8.65 -6.85 15.99
CA ASP A 453 9.71 -7.75 16.46
C ASP A 453 10.83 -7.01 17.20
N GLY A 454 11.49 -7.72 18.13
CA GLY A 454 12.66 -7.23 18.85
C GLY A 454 12.45 -6.99 20.35
N GLY A 455 13.55 -6.74 21.06
CA GLY A 455 13.56 -6.43 22.48
C GLY A 455 12.86 -7.43 23.41
N VAL A 456 12.62 -6.99 24.65
CA VAL A 456 11.92 -7.80 25.66
C VAL A 456 10.43 -7.91 25.32
N LEU A 457 9.84 -6.80 24.90
CA LEU A 457 8.48 -6.70 24.38
C LEU A 457 8.55 -6.35 22.89
N PRO A 458 7.92 -7.14 22.01
CA PRO A 458 8.09 -7.05 20.55
C PRO A 458 7.64 -5.71 19.97
N PHE A 459 6.72 -5.02 20.65
CA PHE A 459 6.14 -3.75 20.22
C PHE A 459 6.91 -2.51 20.74
N THR A 460 8.11 -2.68 21.30
CA THR A 460 8.88 -1.53 21.82
C THR A 460 9.51 -0.75 20.67
N PRO A 461 9.25 0.57 20.50
CA PRO A 461 9.70 1.30 19.30
C PRO A 461 11.21 1.40 19.09
N ARG A 462 11.99 1.34 20.18
CA ARG A 462 13.43 1.58 20.17
C ARG A 462 14.30 0.38 19.79
N GLU A 463 13.69 -0.75 19.44
CA GLU A 463 14.41 -1.97 19.04
C GLU A 463 13.76 -2.58 17.81
N ARG A 464 14.56 -2.78 16.75
CA ARG A 464 14.18 -3.39 15.47
C ARG A 464 12.92 -2.79 14.84
N VAL A 465 11.80 -3.52 14.85
CA VAL A 465 10.59 -3.24 14.08
C VAL A 465 9.41 -3.07 15.03
N SER A 466 8.64 -2.00 14.86
CA SER A 466 7.55 -1.64 15.76
C SER A 466 6.29 -1.18 15.04
N HIS A 467 5.14 -1.29 15.70
CA HIS A 467 3.93 -0.55 15.34
C HIS A 467 3.90 0.72 16.20
N TYR A 468 4.27 1.86 15.62
CA TYR A 468 4.34 3.14 16.33
C TYR A 468 3.03 3.91 16.19
N TYR A 469 2.20 3.85 17.23
CA TYR A 469 0.97 4.64 17.32
C TYR A 469 1.00 5.69 18.42
N GLY A 470 2.21 6.13 18.83
CA GLY A 470 2.39 7.18 19.83
C GLY A 470 1.68 8.47 19.41
N VAL A 471 2.21 9.12 18.37
CA VAL A 471 1.44 10.12 17.60
C VAL A 471 0.38 9.37 16.80
N GLY A 472 -0.90 9.59 17.10
CA GLY A 472 -2.00 8.76 16.61
C GLY A 472 -2.78 8.13 17.76
N ALA A 473 -3.03 6.83 17.70
CA ALA A 473 -3.95 6.12 18.60
C ALA A 473 -3.67 6.31 20.10
N TYR A 474 -2.41 6.53 20.51
CA TYR A 474 -2.04 6.75 21.92
C TYR A 474 -1.98 8.22 22.34
N LEU A 475 -2.41 9.14 21.49
CA LEU A 475 -2.61 10.57 21.79
C LEU A 475 -1.35 11.25 22.37
N ARG A 476 -0.15 10.82 21.92
CA ARG A 476 1.11 11.41 22.36
C ARG A 476 1.38 12.71 21.59
N PRO A 477 2.03 13.71 22.20
CA PRO A 477 2.45 14.92 21.50
C PRO A 477 3.51 14.60 20.43
N LEU A 478 3.71 15.50 19.47
CA LEU A 478 4.65 15.34 18.36
C LEU A 478 6.09 15.02 18.80
N ASP A 479 6.57 15.62 19.89
CA ASP A 479 7.90 15.33 20.46
C ASP A 479 8.12 13.86 20.80
N ASP A 480 7.04 13.09 20.97
CA ASP A 480 7.11 11.65 21.22
C ASP A 480 7.68 10.90 20.01
N ALA A 481 7.49 11.38 18.78
CA ALA A 481 8.08 10.80 17.57
C ALA A 481 9.62 10.74 17.64
N ARG A 482 10.22 11.73 18.30
CA ARG A 482 11.66 11.77 18.63
C ARG A 482 11.95 10.97 19.90
N ARG A 483 11.20 11.21 20.99
CA ARG A 483 11.46 10.63 22.32
C ARG A 483 11.36 9.10 22.35
N ALA A 484 10.51 8.51 21.51
CA ALA A 484 10.32 7.07 21.43
C ALA A 484 11.54 6.33 20.85
N ASP A 485 12.51 7.05 20.25
CA ASP A 485 13.71 6.49 19.63
C ASP A 485 13.37 5.40 18.58
N VAL A 486 12.32 5.65 17.80
CA VAL A 486 11.77 4.70 16.81
C VAL A 486 12.88 4.22 15.87
N ARG A 487 13.02 2.90 15.69
CA ARG A 487 14.00 2.29 14.78
C ARG A 487 13.42 1.99 13.41
N PHE A 488 12.27 1.33 13.39
CA PHE A 488 11.47 1.15 12.19
C PHE A 488 10.01 1.03 12.60
N ALA A 489 9.13 1.81 11.99
CA ALA A 489 7.70 1.74 12.19
C ALA A 489 7.04 1.02 11.00
N SER A 490 6.82 -0.29 11.10
CA SER A 490 6.13 -1.06 10.05
C SER A 490 4.63 -0.78 9.99
N GLU A 491 4.08 -0.13 11.01
CA GLU A 491 2.79 0.56 11.03
C GLU A 491 2.93 1.85 11.83
N CYS A 492 2.36 2.97 11.35
CA CYS A 492 2.31 4.21 12.11
C CYS A 492 1.17 5.14 11.70
N LEU A 493 0.95 6.20 12.49
CA LEU A 493 0.10 7.34 12.13
C LEU A 493 -1.32 6.95 11.66
N ALA A 494 -1.96 6.03 12.40
CA ALA A 494 -3.35 5.67 12.16
C ALA A 494 -4.28 6.82 12.60
N PHE A 495 -5.00 7.40 11.64
CA PHE A 495 -5.96 8.49 11.83
C PHE A 495 -7.21 8.30 10.98
N ALA A 496 -8.37 8.82 11.41
CA ALA A 496 -9.55 8.92 10.57
C ALA A 496 -9.38 10.07 9.56
N ASN A 497 -8.89 9.76 8.36
CA ASN A 497 -8.58 10.73 7.33
C ASN A 497 -9.87 11.14 6.59
N VAL A 498 -10.27 12.41 6.75
CA VAL A 498 -11.46 12.95 6.07
C VAL A 498 -11.23 12.97 4.54
N PRO A 499 -12.14 12.40 3.72
CA PRO A 499 -11.97 12.35 2.27
C PRO A 499 -12.12 13.74 1.64
N CYS A 500 -11.84 13.91 0.36
CA CYS A 500 -11.92 15.21 -0.33
C CYS A 500 -13.38 15.70 -0.51
N ASP A 501 -13.57 16.94 -0.95
CA ASP A 501 -14.91 17.54 -1.08
C ASP A 501 -15.79 16.81 -2.12
N ALA A 502 -15.20 16.28 -3.19
CA ALA A 502 -15.94 15.48 -4.18
C ALA A 502 -16.57 14.24 -3.53
N THR A 503 -15.81 13.50 -2.74
CA THR A 503 -16.28 12.32 -2.02
C THR A 503 -17.29 12.69 -0.93
N LEU A 504 -17.08 13.79 -0.20
CA LEU A 504 -18.09 14.29 0.75
C LEU A 504 -19.41 14.68 0.04
N ALA A 505 -19.34 15.30 -1.14
CA ALA A 505 -20.52 15.65 -1.93
C ALA A 505 -21.27 14.41 -2.44
N GLU A 506 -20.56 13.38 -2.89
CA GLU A 506 -21.15 12.08 -3.28
C GLU A 506 -21.83 11.37 -2.10
N LEU A 507 -21.25 11.50 -0.90
CA LEU A 507 -21.87 11.05 0.35
C LEU A 507 -23.00 11.97 0.82
N GLY A 508 -23.25 13.11 0.17
CA GLY A 508 -24.27 14.07 0.56
C GLY A 508 -23.95 14.82 1.86
N TRP A 509 -22.67 15.12 2.11
CA TRP A 509 -22.16 15.84 3.29
C TRP A 509 -22.71 15.28 4.61
N PRO A 510 -22.37 14.02 4.94
CA PRO A 510 -22.92 13.35 6.11
C PRO A 510 -22.55 14.08 7.41
N SER A 511 -23.50 14.14 8.34
CA SER A 511 -23.20 14.48 9.73
C SER A 511 -22.34 13.38 10.35
N VAL A 512 -21.36 13.77 11.17
CA VAL A 512 -20.40 12.85 11.80
C VAL A 512 -21.04 11.83 12.77
N HIS A 513 -22.29 12.05 13.18
CA HIS A 513 -23.05 11.12 14.01
C HIS A 513 -23.97 10.19 13.22
N GLU A 514 -24.04 10.34 11.89
CA GLU A 514 -24.83 9.43 11.05
C GLU A 514 -24.25 8.01 11.12
N PRO A 515 -25.09 6.97 11.28
CA PRO A 515 -24.62 5.59 11.35
C PRO A 515 -23.75 5.17 10.16
N ARG A 516 -24.06 5.66 8.95
CA ARG A 516 -23.27 5.37 7.74
C ARG A 516 -21.87 5.99 7.77
N TRP A 517 -21.71 7.17 8.38
CA TRP A 517 -20.39 7.78 8.56
C TRP A 517 -19.58 7.01 9.60
N LYS A 518 -20.19 6.76 10.75
CA LYS A 518 -19.54 6.02 11.85
C LYS A 518 -19.19 4.58 11.49
N ALA A 519 -19.92 3.95 10.57
CA ALA A 519 -19.56 2.62 10.05
C ALA A 519 -18.23 2.61 9.27
N ALA A 520 -17.85 3.75 8.66
CA ALA A 520 -16.60 3.92 7.94
C ALA A 520 -15.48 4.53 8.78
N VAL A 521 -15.78 5.01 10.00
CA VAL A 521 -14.76 5.47 10.95
C VAL A 521 -14.21 4.25 11.69
N PRO A 522 -12.90 3.99 11.59
CA PRO A 522 -12.33 2.80 12.19
C PRO A 522 -12.35 2.83 13.72
N ARG A 523 -12.41 1.65 14.34
CA ARG A 523 -12.36 1.49 15.79
C ARG A 523 -11.96 0.08 16.19
N ASP A 524 -11.34 -0.02 17.36
CA ASP A 524 -11.02 -1.33 17.95
C ASP A 524 -12.25 -1.93 18.67
N PRO A 525 -12.42 -3.26 18.64
CA PRO A 525 -13.47 -3.94 19.37
C PRO A 525 -13.43 -3.64 20.88
N GLY A 526 -14.55 -3.12 21.40
CA GLY A 526 -14.75 -2.88 22.83
C GLY A 526 -14.20 -1.53 23.35
N THR A 527 -13.63 -0.67 22.50
CA THR A 527 -13.26 0.69 22.90
C THR A 527 -14.48 1.61 22.97
N SER A 528 -14.42 2.64 23.82
CA SER A 528 -15.43 3.71 23.88
C SER A 528 -15.15 4.88 22.95
N TRP A 529 -14.07 4.80 22.16
CA TRP A 529 -13.57 5.83 21.27
C TRP A 529 -13.30 5.25 19.89
N ASP A 530 -13.26 6.11 18.87
CA ASP A 530 -12.92 5.77 17.48
C ASP A 530 -11.80 6.68 16.94
N PHE A 531 -11.31 6.42 15.73
CA PHE A 531 -10.21 7.19 15.16
C PHE A 531 -10.57 8.64 14.77
N GLU A 532 -11.85 9.01 14.80
CA GLU A 532 -12.27 10.41 14.71
C GLU A 532 -12.06 11.14 16.04
N ASP A 533 -12.29 10.48 17.19
CA ASP A 533 -11.92 11.04 18.51
C ASP A 533 -10.40 11.28 18.59
N VAL A 534 -9.59 10.39 18.01
CA VAL A 534 -8.13 10.55 17.91
C VAL A 534 -7.76 11.80 17.11
N ARG A 535 -8.38 12.00 15.94
CA ARG A 535 -8.17 13.22 15.13
C ARG A 535 -8.58 14.47 15.91
N ASP A 536 -9.73 14.42 16.57
CA ASP A 536 -10.30 15.56 17.31
C ASP A 536 -9.43 15.97 18.50
N HIS A 537 -8.74 15.02 19.15
CA HIS A 537 -7.72 15.31 20.15
C HIS A 537 -6.61 16.21 19.58
N TYR A 538 -6.10 15.91 18.38
CA TYR A 538 -5.05 16.74 17.77
C TYR A 538 -5.58 18.06 17.24
N LEU A 539 -6.82 18.10 16.74
CA LEU A 539 -7.47 19.35 16.38
C LEU A 539 -7.55 20.30 17.60
N GLN A 540 -7.90 19.76 18.77
CA GLN A 540 -7.94 20.53 20.01
C GLN A 540 -6.55 20.96 20.48
N THR A 541 -5.60 20.01 20.56
CA THR A 541 -4.28 20.29 21.15
C THR A 541 -3.36 21.13 20.27
N LEU A 542 -3.48 21.03 18.95
CA LEU A 542 -2.60 21.75 18.02
C LEU A 542 -3.19 23.06 17.51
N TYR A 543 -4.51 23.18 17.36
CA TYR A 543 -5.19 24.36 16.83
C TYR A 543 -6.04 25.12 17.87
N ASP A 544 -6.11 24.65 19.12
CA ASP A 544 -6.91 25.26 20.19
C ASP A 544 -8.40 25.42 19.82
N VAL A 545 -8.93 24.41 19.14
CA VAL A 545 -10.33 24.33 18.70
C VAL A 545 -11.10 23.39 19.61
N VAL A 546 -12.37 23.69 19.90
CA VAL A 546 -13.29 22.75 20.56
C VAL A 546 -14.08 22.00 19.47
N PRO A 547 -13.73 20.74 19.12
CA PRO A 547 -14.26 20.05 17.95
C PRO A 547 -15.79 19.91 17.97
N ASP A 548 -16.33 19.53 19.14
CA ASP A 548 -17.77 19.38 19.40
C ASP A 548 -18.60 20.65 19.15
N ARG A 549 -17.98 21.80 19.40
CA ARG A 549 -18.60 23.11 19.15
C ARG A 549 -18.48 23.45 17.67
N LEU A 550 -17.28 23.31 17.10
CA LEU A 550 -17.01 23.64 15.71
C LEU A 550 -17.89 22.84 14.74
N ARG A 551 -18.02 21.52 14.95
CA ARG A 551 -18.87 20.67 14.09
C ARG A 551 -20.35 21.05 14.10
N ARG A 552 -20.84 21.76 15.13
CA ARG A 552 -22.24 22.23 15.23
C ARG A 552 -22.42 23.64 14.65
N GLU A 553 -21.44 24.51 14.87
CA GLU A 553 -21.51 25.92 14.47
C GLU A 553 -21.02 26.15 13.03
N ASP A 554 -20.00 25.42 12.59
CA ASP A 554 -19.41 25.49 11.24
C ASP A 554 -18.84 24.11 10.81
N PRO A 555 -19.69 23.20 10.32
CA PRO A 555 -19.28 21.86 9.88
C PRO A 555 -18.24 21.89 8.74
N ALA A 556 -18.30 22.89 7.86
CA ALA A 556 -17.35 23.02 6.76
C ALA A 556 -15.95 23.35 7.30
N ARG A 557 -15.85 24.29 8.25
CA ARG A 557 -14.58 24.59 8.92
C ARG A 557 -14.06 23.42 9.75
N TYR A 558 -14.95 22.62 10.34
CA TYR A 558 -14.55 21.38 11.02
C TYR A 558 -13.80 20.45 10.06
N PHE A 559 -14.40 20.07 8.93
CA PHE A 559 -13.74 19.20 7.95
C PHE A 559 -12.45 19.79 7.39
N GLU A 560 -12.43 21.10 7.11
CA GLU A 560 -11.24 21.81 6.64
C GLU A 560 -10.07 21.69 7.65
N LEU A 561 -10.31 21.99 8.92
CA LEU A 561 -9.28 21.91 9.95
C LEU A 561 -8.90 20.47 10.31
N SER A 562 -9.85 19.54 10.26
CA SER A 562 -9.60 18.11 10.42
C SER A 562 -8.64 17.56 9.36
N ARG A 563 -8.74 18.01 8.10
CA ARG A 563 -7.78 17.64 7.04
C ARG A 563 -6.43 18.33 7.23
N ALA A 564 -6.43 19.60 7.64
CA ALA A 564 -5.23 20.40 7.86
C ALA A 564 -4.35 19.86 9.01
N VAL A 565 -4.96 19.49 10.13
CA VAL A 565 -4.21 18.98 11.30
C VAL A 565 -3.54 17.64 10.99
N ILE A 566 -4.20 16.77 10.22
CA ILE A 566 -3.61 15.52 9.74
C ILE A 566 -2.44 15.79 8.79
N ALA A 567 -2.58 16.74 7.88
CA ALA A 567 -1.48 17.12 6.98
C ALA A 567 -0.26 17.62 7.76
N ASP A 568 -0.45 18.44 8.79
CA ASP A 568 0.64 18.89 9.67
C ASP A 568 1.28 17.71 10.43
N LEU A 569 0.48 16.81 11.02
CA LEU A 569 0.95 15.61 11.73
C LEU A 569 1.82 14.71 10.86
N MET A 570 1.41 14.47 9.61
CA MET A 570 2.17 13.67 8.65
C MET A 570 3.52 14.33 8.31
N ARG A 571 3.51 15.62 7.96
CA ARG A 571 4.74 16.35 7.60
C ARG A 571 5.74 16.37 8.73
N GLU A 572 5.30 16.73 9.93
CA GLU A 572 6.21 16.96 11.04
C GLU A 572 6.76 15.67 11.60
N THR A 573 5.95 14.62 11.71
CA THR A 573 6.43 13.32 12.17
C THR A 573 7.48 12.74 11.22
N PHE A 574 7.25 12.82 9.90
CA PHE A 574 8.25 12.37 8.93
C PHE A 574 9.47 13.30 8.86
N SER A 575 9.33 14.60 9.13
CA SER A 575 10.46 15.50 9.25
C SER A 575 11.37 15.10 10.42
N GLU A 576 10.78 14.76 11.57
CA GLU A 576 11.52 14.24 12.73
C GLU A 576 12.24 12.92 12.44
N TRP A 577 11.62 12.01 11.70
CA TRP A 577 12.23 10.72 11.40
C TRP A 577 13.27 10.75 10.29
N ARG A 578 13.12 11.64 9.31
CA ARG A 578 14.08 11.79 8.18
C ARG A 578 15.26 12.71 8.48
N ARG A 579 15.25 13.44 9.60
CA ARG A 579 16.35 14.35 9.94
C ARG A 579 17.67 13.62 10.15
N THR A 580 18.77 14.30 9.86
CA THR A 580 20.12 13.81 10.20
C THR A 580 20.23 13.58 11.72
N GLY A 581 20.72 12.39 12.10
CA GLY A 581 20.86 11.97 13.50
C GLY A 581 19.62 11.29 14.08
N SER A 582 18.53 11.17 13.33
CA SER A 582 17.46 10.21 13.63
C SER A 582 17.98 8.78 13.51
N ARG A 583 17.45 7.88 14.34
CA ARG A 583 17.71 6.43 14.29
C ARG A 583 16.58 5.67 13.60
N CYS A 584 15.53 6.37 13.17
CA CYS A 584 14.44 5.81 12.41
C CYS A 584 14.91 5.56 10.98
N ALA A 585 14.92 4.30 10.56
CA ALA A 585 15.32 3.88 9.22
C ALA A 585 14.12 3.59 8.31
N GLY A 586 12.89 3.67 8.84
CA GLY A 586 11.70 3.59 8.01
C GLY A 586 10.38 3.70 8.77
N ALA A 587 9.35 4.14 8.06
CA ALA A 587 8.01 4.31 8.58
C ALA A 587 6.94 4.09 7.49
N LEU A 588 5.96 3.22 7.78
CA LEU A 588 4.87 2.85 6.88
C LEU A 588 3.52 3.22 7.50
N VAL A 589 2.82 4.16 6.88
CA VAL A 589 1.54 4.69 7.37
C VAL A 589 0.45 3.62 7.31
N TRP A 590 -0.34 3.52 8.38
CA TRP A 590 -1.59 2.77 8.40
C TRP A 590 -2.74 3.72 8.03
N GLN A 591 -3.30 3.67 6.82
CA GLN A 591 -3.06 2.71 5.73
C GLN A 591 -3.10 3.39 4.34
N PHE A 592 -2.81 2.64 3.28
CA PHE A 592 -2.77 3.19 1.93
C PHE A 592 -4.16 3.65 1.45
N GLN A 593 -5.14 2.74 1.46
CA GLN A 593 -6.46 2.90 0.85
C GLN A 593 -7.59 2.62 1.85
N ASP A 594 -8.67 3.40 1.77
CA ASP A 594 -9.93 3.06 2.41
C ASP A 594 -10.63 1.86 1.77
N VAL A 595 -11.21 1.01 2.61
CA VAL A 595 -11.94 -0.19 2.18
C VAL A 595 -13.43 0.06 1.95
N MET A 596 -13.92 1.24 2.31
CA MET A 596 -15.29 1.70 2.08
C MET A 596 -15.36 3.23 2.12
N PRO A 597 -16.37 3.87 1.50
CA PRO A 597 -16.47 5.33 1.46
C PRO A 597 -16.67 5.96 2.84
N GLY A 598 -15.82 6.91 3.22
CA GLY A 598 -15.92 7.65 4.48
C GLY A 598 -14.58 8.17 5.01
N ALA A 599 -14.47 8.38 6.32
CA ALA A 599 -13.23 8.80 6.99
C ALA A 599 -12.45 7.61 7.56
N GLY A 600 -12.01 6.71 6.69
CA GLY A 600 -11.14 5.59 7.07
C GLY A 600 -9.68 5.98 7.29
N TRP A 601 -8.83 4.99 7.58
CA TRP A 601 -7.38 5.17 7.75
C TRP A 601 -6.62 5.47 6.45
N GLY A 602 -7.24 5.26 5.29
CA GLY A 602 -6.61 5.40 3.98
C GLY A 602 -6.12 6.83 3.75
N VAL A 603 -4.91 6.97 3.23
CA VAL A 603 -4.40 8.24 2.70
C VAL A 603 -5.03 8.57 1.34
N ILE A 604 -5.55 7.56 0.63
CA ILE A 604 -6.51 7.70 -0.47
C ILE A 604 -7.87 7.12 -0.06
N ASP A 605 -8.96 7.63 -0.64
CA ASP A 605 -10.31 7.13 -0.37
C ASP A 605 -10.67 5.86 -1.19
N ALA A 606 -11.88 5.34 -1.00
CA ALA A 606 -12.36 4.11 -1.61
C ALA A 606 -12.52 4.22 -3.14
N GLU A 607 -12.64 5.44 -3.66
CA GLU A 607 -12.69 5.78 -5.08
C GLU A 607 -11.31 6.10 -5.67
N HIS A 608 -10.24 5.86 -4.89
CA HIS A 608 -8.84 6.08 -5.25
C HIS A 608 -8.43 7.56 -5.39
N ARG A 609 -9.13 8.47 -4.72
CA ARG A 609 -8.79 9.91 -4.71
C ARG A 609 -7.86 10.22 -3.53
N PRO A 610 -6.76 10.96 -3.74
CA PRO A 610 -5.90 11.39 -2.66
C PRO A 610 -6.61 12.27 -1.61
N LYS A 611 -6.28 12.05 -0.33
CA LYS A 611 -6.70 12.91 0.78
C LYS A 611 -5.56 13.83 1.20
N SER A 612 -5.83 14.77 2.12
CA SER A 612 -4.82 15.72 2.62
C SER A 612 -3.57 15.03 3.18
N ALA A 613 -3.73 13.86 3.80
CA ALA A 613 -2.62 13.04 4.27
C ALA A 613 -1.69 12.58 3.13
N TRP A 614 -2.24 12.15 1.99
CA TRP A 614 -1.44 11.74 0.84
C TRP A 614 -0.63 12.91 0.27
N TYR A 615 -1.23 14.09 0.14
CA TYR A 615 -0.54 15.29 -0.34
C TYR A 615 0.56 15.75 0.62
N ALA A 616 0.28 15.72 1.93
CA ALA A 616 1.27 16.02 2.96
C ALA A 616 2.48 15.07 2.90
N LEU A 617 2.23 13.77 2.74
CA LEU A 617 3.27 12.76 2.56
C LEU A 617 4.03 12.99 1.25
N ARG A 618 3.33 13.23 0.15
CA ARG A 618 3.95 13.62 -1.13
C ARG A 618 4.94 14.76 -0.94
N GLN A 619 4.57 15.82 -0.23
CA GLN A 619 5.45 16.98 -0.05
C GLN A 619 6.68 16.69 0.81
N VAL A 620 6.57 15.87 1.86
CA VAL A 620 7.67 15.64 2.82
C VAL A 620 8.54 14.42 2.47
N LEU A 621 8.10 13.55 1.55
CA LEU A 621 8.78 12.32 1.19
C LEU A 621 9.53 12.40 -0.15
N GLN A 622 9.82 13.60 -0.64
CA GLN A 622 10.59 13.76 -1.87
C GLN A 622 12.08 13.33 -1.68
N PRO A 623 12.73 12.82 -2.75
CA PRO A 623 14.14 12.42 -2.71
C PRO A 623 15.12 13.57 -2.44
N VAL A 624 14.81 14.76 -2.97
CA VAL A 624 15.49 16.02 -2.65
C VAL A 624 14.56 16.82 -1.76
N GLN A 625 14.98 17.06 -0.51
CA GLN A 625 14.10 17.64 0.48
C GLN A 625 14.85 18.60 1.41
N VAL A 626 14.25 19.75 1.69
CA VAL A 626 14.60 20.56 2.86
C VAL A 626 13.62 20.29 4.00
N LEU A 627 14.12 20.15 5.22
CA LEU A 627 13.33 19.95 6.43
C LEU A 627 13.71 21.00 7.48
N LEU A 628 12.73 21.43 8.27
CA LEU A 628 12.93 22.28 9.45
C LEU A 628 12.55 21.51 10.69
N VAL A 629 13.47 21.47 11.65
CA VAL A 629 13.29 20.73 12.91
C VAL A 629 13.59 21.66 14.08
N ASP A 630 12.72 21.64 15.09
CA ASP A 630 12.90 22.39 16.34
C ASP A 630 13.83 21.61 17.28
N GLU A 631 14.96 22.23 17.63
CA GLU A 631 15.96 21.69 18.57
C GLU A 631 15.94 22.43 19.92
N GLY A 632 14.82 23.07 20.23
CA GLY A 632 14.58 23.81 21.47
C GLY A 632 15.49 25.01 21.61
N LEU A 633 16.31 25.03 22.68
CA LEU A 633 17.27 26.10 22.92
C LEU A 633 18.44 26.12 21.93
N ASN A 634 18.60 25.09 21.09
CA ASN A 634 19.57 25.13 19.99
C ASN A 634 19.03 25.89 18.76
N GLY A 635 17.74 26.26 18.76
CA GLY A 635 17.07 26.93 17.63
C GLY A 635 16.47 25.95 16.63
N LEU A 636 16.30 26.41 15.39
CA LEU A 636 15.89 25.54 14.26
C LEU A 636 17.13 24.93 13.59
N ASP A 637 17.07 23.64 13.29
CA ASP A 637 18.02 22.99 12.37
C ASP A 637 17.38 22.88 10.98
N VAL A 638 18.18 23.20 9.95
CA VAL A 638 17.83 23.01 8.55
C VAL A 638 18.54 21.76 8.04
N HIS A 639 17.77 20.77 7.59
CA HIS A 639 18.31 19.56 6.98
C HIS A 639 18.07 19.59 5.48
N VAL A 640 19.08 19.24 4.69
CA VAL A 640 18.94 19.06 3.24
C VAL A 640 19.34 17.64 2.89
N VAL A 641 18.43 16.91 2.27
CA VAL A 641 18.57 15.49 1.92
C VAL A 641 18.67 15.35 0.40
N ASN A 642 19.63 14.56 -0.08
CA ASN A 642 19.77 14.18 -1.48
C ASN A 642 19.85 12.66 -1.61
N GLU A 643 18.74 12.01 -1.95
CA GLU A 643 18.69 10.56 -2.15
C GLU A 643 19.04 10.13 -3.59
N HIS A 644 19.25 11.07 -4.51
CA HIS A 644 19.60 10.74 -5.89
C HIS A 644 21.02 10.20 -6.04
N PRO A 645 21.29 9.46 -7.13
CA PRO A 645 22.63 8.91 -7.43
C PRO A 645 23.60 9.95 -8.00
N ALA A 646 23.15 11.19 -8.19
CA ALA A 646 23.98 12.32 -8.61
C ALA A 646 24.17 13.30 -7.44
N PRO A 647 25.33 13.97 -7.35
CA PRO A 647 25.53 15.03 -6.38
C PRO A 647 24.59 16.23 -6.66
N LEU A 648 24.16 16.90 -5.60
CA LEU A 648 23.29 18.07 -5.65
C LEU A 648 24.11 19.35 -5.38
N SER A 649 23.98 20.33 -6.28
CA SER A 649 24.39 21.73 -6.06
C SER A 649 23.13 22.58 -6.00
N ALA A 650 22.97 23.33 -4.91
CA ALA A 650 21.77 24.12 -4.68
C ALA A 650 22.06 25.34 -3.80
N ALA A 651 21.15 26.32 -3.82
CA ALA A 651 21.12 27.44 -2.89
C ALA A 651 20.04 27.21 -1.82
N LEU A 652 20.44 27.30 -0.55
CA LEU A 652 19.55 27.25 0.61
C LEU A 652 19.28 28.67 1.11
N GLU A 653 18.02 28.98 1.38
CA GLU A 653 17.60 30.22 2.04
C GLU A 653 16.67 29.92 3.22
N LEU A 654 16.86 30.64 4.33
CA LEU A 654 16.01 30.61 5.52
C LEU A 654 15.51 32.02 5.82
N VAL A 655 14.19 32.20 5.90
CA VAL A 655 13.55 33.50 6.13
C VAL A 655 12.54 33.41 7.27
N ALA A 656 12.67 34.29 8.27
CA ALA A 656 11.63 34.52 9.27
C ALA A 656 10.73 35.67 8.81
N LEU A 657 9.43 35.43 8.75
CA LEU A 657 8.41 36.36 8.27
C LEU A 657 7.50 36.81 9.41
N ARG A 658 7.38 38.12 9.57
CA ARG A 658 6.34 38.77 10.35
C ARG A 658 5.12 39.02 9.48
N ASP A 659 3.97 38.76 10.05
CA ASP A 659 2.67 38.81 9.40
C ASP A 659 2.57 37.91 8.16
N GLY A 660 3.35 36.81 8.13
CA GLY A 660 3.51 35.95 6.96
C GLY A 660 4.00 36.67 5.69
N ARG A 661 4.64 37.85 5.80
CA ARG A 661 5.04 38.64 4.62
C ARG A 661 6.35 39.39 4.77
N THR A 662 6.55 40.06 5.91
CA THR A 662 7.69 40.97 6.09
C THR A 662 8.89 40.20 6.63
N PRO A 663 10.02 40.09 5.91
CA PRO A 663 11.21 39.44 6.43
C PRO A 663 11.77 40.21 7.63
N VAL A 664 11.99 39.52 8.75
CA VAL A 664 12.65 40.08 9.94
C VAL A 664 14.03 39.45 10.18
N ALA A 665 14.24 38.23 9.68
CA ALA A 665 15.55 37.61 9.55
C ALA A 665 15.64 36.89 8.20
N ARG A 666 16.82 36.89 7.61
CA ARG A 666 17.14 36.19 6.34
C ARG A 666 18.57 35.70 6.39
N ALA A 667 18.78 34.46 6.00
CA ALA A 667 20.07 33.83 5.88
C ALA A 667 20.08 32.89 4.67
N GLY A 668 21.25 32.63 4.09
CA GLY A 668 21.35 31.70 2.98
C GLY A 668 22.79 31.35 2.63
N CYS A 669 22.98 30.18 2.03
CA CYS A 669 24.27 29.69 1.61
C CYS A 669 24.14 28.73 0.41
N PRO A 670 25.17 28.56 -0.41
CA PRO A 670 25.26 27.43 -1.32
C PRO A 670 25.49 26.13 -0.53
N VAL A 671 24.86 25.05 -0.97
CA VAL A 671 25.06 23.70 -0.44
C VAL A 671 25.50 22.76 -1.56
N ARG A 672 26.43 21.85 -1.22
CA ARG A 672 26.86 20.76 -2.10
C ARG A 672 26.75 19.47 -1.33
N ILE A 673 25.96 18.54 -1.86
CA ILE A 673 25.63 17.29 -1.19
C ILE A 673 26.01 16.16 -2.12
N ALA A 674 26.73 15.16 -1.62
CA ALA A 674 27.08 13.99 -2.41
C ALA A 674 25.81 13.20 -2.83
N ALA A 675 26.00 12.24 -3.73
CA ALA A 675 24.95 11.28 -4.03
C ALA A 675 24.59 10.49 -2.75
N HIS A 676 23.30 10.30 -2.50
CA HIS A 676 22.78 9.56 -1.33
C HIS A 676 23.27 10.09 0.03
N ASP A 677 23.33 11.42 0.19
CA ASP A 677 23.87 12.06 1.38
C ASP A 677 22.95 13.18 1.89
N ALA A 678 23.22 13.69 3.08
CA ALA A 678 22.47 14.78 3.70
C ALA A 678 23.36 15.70 4.53
N VAL A 679 22.95 16.96 4.65
CA VAL A 679 23.62 17.96 5.50
C VAL A 679 22.65 18.55 6.51
N ARG A 680 23.20 18.98 7.65
CA ARG A 680 22.47 19.67 8.72
C ARG A 680 23.19 20.97 9.03
N ILE A 681 22.44 22.07 9.07
CA ILE A 681 22.97 23.41 9.35
C ILE A 681 22.09 24.05 10.42
N GLY A 682 22.69 24.50 11.52
CA GLY A 682 21.97 25.22 12.55
C GLY A 682 21.55 26.61 12.07
N SER A 683 20.35 27.06 12.42
CA SER A 683 19.84 28.38 11.99
C SER A 683 20.70 29.55 12.46
N ALA A 684 21.31 29.47 13.65
CA ALA A 684 22.25 30.47 14.15
C ALA A 684 23.59 30.47 13.39
N GLU A 685 24.07 29.29 12.99
CA GLU A 685 25.25 29.15 12.13
C GLU A 685 24.98 29.76 10.75
N LEU A 686 23.83 29.43 10.16
CA LEU A 686 23.42 29.94 8.85
C LEU A 686 23.28 31.47 8.86
N LEU A 687 22.73 32.05 9.93
CA LEU A 687 22.55 33.50 10.07
C LEU A 687 23.84 34.24 10.51
N GLY A 688 24.76 33.55 11.20
CA GLY A 688 25.99 34.13 11.76
C GLY A 688 25.77 35.00 13.01
N ARG A 689 24.57 35.00 13.61
CA ARG A 689 24.21 35.73 14.83
C ARG A 689 22.98 35.12 15.51
N PHE A 690 22.70 35.54 16.74
CA PHE A 690 21.49 35.13 17.47
C PHE A 690 20.21 35.71 16.84
N PHE A 691 19.20 34.86 16.72
CA PHE A 691 17.80 35.19 16.45
C PHE A 691 16.95 34.03 17.02
N ASP A 692 15.87 34.34 17.73
CA ASP A 692 15.05 33.33 18.42
C ASP A 692 14.05 32.66 17.45
N TRP A 693 14.56 31.85 16.52
CA TRP A 693 13.80 31.25 15.42
C TRP A 693 12.58 30.42 15.85
N THR A 694 12.65 29.76 17.00
CA THR A 694 11.62 28.87 17.57
C THR A 694 10.77 29.56 18.64
N TYR A 695 11.11 30.79 19.01
CA TYR A 695 10.51 31.49 20.15
C TYR A 695 10.67 30.74 21.49
N ALA A 696 11.82 30.08 21.67
CA ALA A 696 12.13 29.31 22.86
C ALA A 696 12.57 30.21 24.04
N TYR A 697 13.24 31.34 23.77
CA TYR A 697 13.80 32.21 24.82
C TYR A 697 12.81 33.24 25.36
N ARG A 698 11.90 33.74 24.51
CA ARG A 698 10.77 34.61 24.92
C ARG A 698 11.18 35.88 25.67
N PHE A 699 12.30 36.50 25.30
CA PHE A 699 12.77 37.77 25.88
C PHE A 699 11.87 38.99 25.56
N GLY A 700 10.90 38.82 24.67
CA GLY A 700 9.90 39.80 24.29
C GLY A 700 8.80 39.12 23.46
N PRO A 701 7.89 39.88 22.82
CA PRO A 701 6.94 39.34 21.87
C PRO A 701 7.65 38.60 20.72
N CYS A 702 7.01 37.57 20.17
CA CYS A 702 7.54 36.87 19.00
C CYS A 702 7.61 37.82 17.80
N GLU A 703 8.79 37.97 17.19
CA GLU A 703 9.04 38.94 16.11
C GLU A 703 8.54 38.46 14.74
N HIS A 704 8.27 37.16 14.59
CA HIS A 704 7.80 36.48 13.39
C HIS A 704 6.72 35.45 13.74
N ASP A 705 5.98 35.01 12.73
CA ASP A 705 4.96 33.97 12.88
C ASP A 705 5.18 32.76 11.97
N THR A 706 6.05 32.92 10.97
CA THR A 706 6.39 31.87 10.01
C THR A 706 7.88 31.89 9.73
N VAL A 707 8.51 30.72 9.67
CA VAL A 707 9.86 30.53 9.14
C VAL A 707 9.74 29.67 7.88
N VAL A 708 10.46 30.05 6.83
CA VAL A 708 10.45 29.38 5.53
C VAL A 708 11.87 29.01 5.14
N ALA A 709 12.12 27.73 4.91
CA ALA A 709 13.34 27.26 4.27
C ALA A 709 13.04 26.95 2.80
N THR A 710 13.86 27.48 1.89
CA THR A 710 13.71 27.32 0.44
C THR A 710 14.99 26.76 -0.15
N LEU A 711 14.89 25.68 -0.92
CA LEU A 711 16.00 25.08 -1.65
C LEU A 711 15.79 25.29 -3.14
N ARG A 712 16.77 25.89 -3.83
CA ARG A 712 16.73 26.13 -5.27
C ARG A 712 17.92 25.53 -5.98
N ALA A 713 17.71 25.02 -7.19
CA ALA A 713 18.79 24.67 -8.09
C ALA A 713 19.56 25.93 -8.54
N ASP A 714 20.72 25.72 -9.16
CA ASP A 714 21.58 26.81 -9.66
C ASP A 714 20.89 27.67 -10.74
N ASP A 715 19.88 27.14 -11.44
CA ASP A 715 19.06 27.86 -12.42
C ASP A 715 17.86 28.61 -11.80
N GLY A 716 17.70 28.55 -10.47
CA GLY A 716 16.61 29.18 -9.73
C GLY A 716 15.36 28.32 -9.53
N THR A 717 15.30 27.12 -10.15
CA THR A 717 14.18 26.18 -10.00
C THR A 717 13.97 25.83 -8.53
N LEU A 718 12.73 25.92 -8.05
CA LEU A 718 12.37 25.51 -6.70
C LEU A 718 12.45 23.98 -6.60
N LEU A 719 13.32 23.48 -5.72
CA LEU A 719 13.48 22.04 -5.49
C LEU A 719 12.65 21.55 -4.31
N SER A 720 12.63 22.32 -3.22
CA SER A 720 11.91 21.96 -1.99
C SER A 720 11.71 23.18 -1.09
N GLN A 721 10.66 23.13 -0.27
CA GLN A 721 10.36 24.18 0.71
C GLN A 721 9.81 23.56 2.00
N ALA A 722 10.21 24.11 3.15
CA ALA A 722 9.71 23.70 4.46
C ALA A 722 9.29 24.92 5.28
N PHE A 723 8.32 24.70 6.17
CA PHE A 723 7.71 25.75 6.99
C PHE A 723 7.76 25.37 8.45
N HIS A 724 8.04 26.34 9.30
CA HIS A 724 7.90 26.21 10.75
C HIS A 724 7.08 27.39 11.28
N PHE A 725 6.18 27.11 12.22
CA PHE A 725 5.31 28.10 12.84
C PHE A 725 5.59 28.10 14.35
N PRO A 726 6.28 29.11 14.92
CA PRO A 726 6.57 29.18 16.36
C PRO A 726 5.31 29.07 17.23
N SER A 727 4.16 29.49 16.69
CA SER A 727 2.85 29.23 17.25
C SER A 727 1.83 28.99 16.13
N ARG A 728 1.24 27.79 16.13
CA ARG A 728 0.19 27.41 15.16
C ARG A 728 -1.12 28.15 15.36
N THR A 729 -1.36 28.65 16.56
CA THR A 729 -2.58 29.36 16.97
C THR A 729 -2.44 30.87 16.90
N HIS A 730 -1.25 31.38 16.54
CA HIS A 730 -1.05 32.81 16.36
C HIS A 730 -2.05 33.37 15.31
N PRO A 731 -2.69 34.53 15.56
CA PRO A 731 -3.72 35.04 14.66
C PRO A 731 -3.26 35.20 13.20
N ALA A 732 -2.01 35.63 12.97
CA ALA A 732 -1.45 35.75 11.62
C ALA A 732 -1.30 34.39 10.89
N VAL A 733 -1.28 33.28 11.63
CA VAL A 733 -1.06 31.92 11.12
C VAL A 733 -2.38 31.19 10.83
N LEU A 734 -3.37 31.30 11.73
CA LEU A 734 -4.59 30.47 11.66
C LEU A 734 -5.87 31.27 11.39
N THR A 735 -5.93 32.55 11.78
CA THR A 735 -7.15 33.35 11.61
C THR A 735 -7.35 33.69 10.14
N ARG A 736 -8.60 33.57 9.66
CA ARG A 736 -8.98 33.92 8.29
C ARG A 736 -8.77 35.42 8.04
N ARG A 737 -8.04 35.75 6.97
CA ARG A 737 -7.73 37.14 6.56
C ARG A 737 -7.56 37.26 5.05
N GLU A 738 -7.41 38.50 4.56
CA GLU A 738 -7.08 38.74 3.15
C GLU A 738 -5.58 38.46 2.92
N LEU A 739 -5.28 37.42 2.13
CA LEU A 739 -3.91 37.00 1.84
C LEU A 739 -3.37 37.57 0.52
N GLY A 740 -4.26 38.13 -0.33
CA GLY A 740 -3.91 38.54 -1.68
C GLY A 740 -3.54 37.34 -2.57
N ILE A 741 -4.31 36.25 -2.47
CA ILE A 741 -4.17 35.10 -3.37
C ILE A 741 -4.64 35.54 -4.77
N GLU A 742 -3.80 35.29 -5.75
CA GLU A 742 -4.07 35.49 -7.18
C GLU A 742 -3.86 34.14 -7.87
N ALA A 743 -4.78 33.76 -8.76
CA ALA A 743 -4.71 32.47 -9.43
C ALA A 743 -5.10 32.58 -10.90
N CYS A 744 -4.38 31.87 -11.77
CA CYS A 744 -4.57 31.89 -13.22
C CYS A 744 -4.51 30.47 -13.78
N VAL A 745 -5.47 30.11 -14.63
CA VAL A 745 -5.49 28.83 -15.35
C VAL A 745 -4.88 29.02 -16.72
N SER A 746 -3.95 28.14 -17.07
CA SER A 746 -3.25 28.11 -18.35
C SER A 746 -3.20 26.68 -18.90
N ARG A 747 -2.94 26.52 -20.20
CA ARG A 747 -2.77 25.22 -20.86
C ARG A 747 -1.38 25.12 -21.47
N SER A 748 -0.68 24.02 -21.20
CA SER A 748 0.59 23.68 -21.81
C SER A 748 0.47 22.31 -22.46
N GLY A 749 0.48 22.27 -23.80
CA GLY A 749 0.14 21.06 -24.56
C GLY A 749 -1.26 20.56 -24.21
N ASP A 750 -1.36 19.32 -23.72
CA ASP A 750 -2.63 18.68 -23.34
C ASP A 750 -2.93 18.76 -21.84
N THR A 751 -2.10 19.46 -21.05
CA THR A 751 -2.27 19.57 -19.60
C THR A 751 -2.74 20.97 -19.22
N TRP A 752 -3.78 21.03 -18.39
CA TRP A 752 -4.21 22.26 -17.73
C TRP A 752 -3.36 22.49 -16.49
N HIS A 753 -3.03 23.74 -16.21
CA HIS A 753 -2.26 24.17 -15.06
C HIS A 753 -2.98 25.29 -14.35
N VAL A 754 -2.75 25.40 -13.04
CA VAL A 754 -3.11 26.57 -12.25
C VAL A 754 -1.86 27.15 -11.61
N ASP A 755 -1.62 28.42 -11.92
CA ASP A 755 -0.60 29.26 -11.30
C ASP A 755 -1.23 29.98 -10.11
N ILE A 756 -0.60 29.90 -8.94
CA ILE A 756 -1.10 30.48 -7.69
C ILE A 756 0.01 31.31 -7.05
N ASP A 757 -0.26 32.58 -6.78
CA ASP A 757 0.62 33.47 -6.03
C ASP A 757 -0.12 34.08 -4.83
N THR A 758 0.63 34.62 -3.87
CA THR A 758 0.08 35.20 -2.64
C THR A 758 0.95 36.32 -2.09
N ARG A 759 0.32 37.31 -1.43
CA ARG A 759 1.04 38.42 -0.76
C ARG A 759 1.42 38.11 0.68
N HIS A 760 0.70 37.21 1.32
CA HIS A 760 0.97 36.69 2.66
C HIS A 760 1.05 35.16 2.61
N VAL A 761 1.76 34.51 3.53
CA VAL A 761 1.79 33.05 3.62
C VAL A 761 0.36 32.48 3.66
N ALA A 762 0.05 31.62 2.70
CA ALA A 762 -1.21 30.88 2.63
C ALA A 762 -0.98 29.46 3.14
N ARG A 763 -1.76 29.02 4.15
CA ARG A 763 -1.61 27.70 4.75
C ARG A 763 -2.62 26.72 4.20
N HIS A 764 -2.14 25.52 3.83
CA HIS A 764 -2.98 24.41 3.37
C HIS A 764 -3.87 24.89 2.21
N VAL A 765 -3.21 25.43 1.19
CA VAL A 765 -3.80 25.85 -0.08
C VAL A 765 -4.48 24.64 -0.68
N GLN A 766 -5.77 24.81 -0.99
CA GLN A 766 -6.65 23.79 -1.53
C GLN A 766 -7.06 24.18 -2.95
N ILE A 767 -7.02 23.23 -3.87
CA ILE A 767 -7.40 23.42 -5.28
C ILE A 767 -8.66 22.60 -5.56
N ASP A 768 -9.78 23.28 -5.77
CA ASP A 768 -11.02 22.66 -6.27
C ASP A 768 -11.11 22.85 -7.79
N ALA A 769 -11.01 21.74 -8.52
CA ALA A 769 -11.05 21.71 -9.98
C ALA A 769 -11.92 20.52 -10.43
N PRO A 770 -13.25 20.69 -10.53
CA PRO A 770 -14.16 19.61 -10.88
C PRO A 770 -13.76 18.89 -12.17
N GLY A 771 -13.67 17.55 -12.10
CA GLY A 771 -13.21 16.71 -13.22
C GLY A 771 -11.69 16.55 -13.31
N PHE A 772 -10.92 17.17 -12.42
CA PHE A 772 -9.46 17.08 -12.36
C PHE A 772 -8.98 16.74 -10.95
N MET A 773 -7.83 16.07 -10.87
CA MET A 773 -7.03 15.87 -9.68
C MET A 773 -5.81 16.80 -9.78
N PRO A 774 -5.63 17.76 -8.86
CA PRO A 774 -4.41 18.55 -8.82
C PRO A 774 -3.22 17.67 -8.44
N ARG A 775 -2.08 17.86 -9.13
CA ARG A 775 -0.82 17.15 -8.84
C ARG A 775 -0.24 17.48 -7.47
N ASP A 776 -0.54 18.67 -6.96
CA ASP A 776 -0.22 19.08 -5.60
C ASP A 776 -1.41 19.83 -5.00
N ASP A 777 -1.65 19.62 -3.72
CA ASP A 777 -2.78 20.17 -2.99
C ASP A 777 -2.43 20.22 -1.50
N TRP A 778 -3.23 20.90 -0.69
CA TRP A 778 -3.01 21.03 0.75
C TRP A 778 -1.64 21.61 1.17
N PHE A 779 -0.87 22.26 0.29
CA PHE A 779 0.48 22.77 0.60
C PHE A 779 0.47 24.14 1.30
N HIS A 780 1.62 24.58 1.83
CA HIS A 780 1.81 25.98 2.24
C HIS A 780 2.44 26.76 1.08
N LEU A 781 2.03 28.02 0.90
CA LEU A 781 2.56 28.91 -0.14
C LEU A 781 3.16 30.17 0.49
N ALA A 782 4.44 30.44 0.25
CA ALA A 782 5.09 31.67 0.69
C ALA A 782 5.00 32.78 -0.37
N PRO A 783 5.06 34.06 0.03
CA PRO A 783 5.13 35.17 -0.92
C PRO A 783 6.41 35.10 -1.78
N GLY A 784 6.28 35.37 -3.08
CA GLY A 784 7.40 35.38 -4.02
C GLY A 784 7.87 33.99 -4.46
N THR A 785 7.12 32.94 -4.11
CA THR A 785 7.33 31.56 -4.58
C THR A 785 6.04 31.02 -5.19
N PRO A 786 5.62 31.49 -6.38
CA PRO A 786 4.37 31.07 -6.98
C PRO A 786 4.38 29.56 -7.23
N ALA A 787 3.22 28.91 -7.03
CA ALA A 787 3.01 27.50 -7.30
C ALA A 787 2.45 27.32 -8.71
N HIS A 788 3.01 26.38 -9.47
CA HIS A 788 2.52 25.97 -10.78
C HIS A 788 2.06 24.51 -10.69
N VAL A 789 0.74 24.29 -10.65
CA VAL A 789 0.17 22.97 -10.37
C VAL A 789 -0.53 22.42 -11.60
N ALA A 790 -0.09 21.26 -12.07
CA ALA A 790 -0.77 20.53 -13.15
C ALA A 790 -2.07 19.88 -12.67
N LEU A 791 -3.10 19.92 -13.50
CA LEU A 791 -4.41 19.33 -13.27
C LEU A 791 -4.55 18.07 -14.14
N VAL A 792 -4.60 16.91 -13.49
CA VAL A 792 -4.74 15.60 -14.14
C VAL A 792 -6.22 15.29 -14.33
N PRO A 793 -6.72 14.99 -15.53
CA PRO A 793 -8.12 14.60 -15.71
C PRO A 793 -8.48 13.37 -14.86
N LEU A 794 -9.64 13.42 -14.19
CA LEU A 794 -10.20 12.25 -13.51
C LEU A 794 -10.81 11.32 -14.56
N GLU A 795 -10.40 10.05 -14.57
CA GLU A 795 -11.09 9.02 -15.34
C GLU A 795 -12.43 8.70 -14.69
N ILE A 796 -13.53 9.01 -15.36
CA ILE A 796 -14.88 8.72 -14.85
C ILE A 796 -15.18 7.24 -15.12
N ALA A 797 -15.37 6.45 -14.05
CA ALA A 797 -15.77 5.06 -14.14
C ALA A 797 -17.12 4.95 -14.88
N GLY A 798 -17.10 4.38 -16.09
CA GLY A 798 -18.29 4.16 -16.93
C GLY A 798 -18.15 4.52 -18.42
N ASP A 799 -17.09 5.24 -18.82
CA ASP A 799 -16.91 5.70 -20.22
C ASP A 799 -15.64 5.11 -20.86
N ALA A 800 -15.30 3.86 -20.52
CA ALA A 800 -14.20 3.09 -21.11
C ALA A 800 -14.47 2.82 -22.61
N GLY A 801 -14.24 3.82 -23.45
CA GLY A 801 -14.57 3.79 -24.87
C GLY A 801 -14.72 5.18 -25.51
N LYS A 802 -14.92 6.23 -24.71
CA LYS A 802 -14.69 7.61 -25.15
C LYS A 802 -13.33 8.03 -24.62
N HIS A 803 -12.46 8.55 -25.50
CA HIS A 803 -11.43 9.48 -25.04
C HIS A 803 -12.10 10.44 -24.05
N PRO A 804 -11.50 10.73 -22.87
CA PRO A 804 -12.03 11.81 -22.09
C PRO A 804 -12.00 13.01 -23.02
N ALA A 805 -13.17 13.46 -23.44
CA ALA A 805 -13.35 14.79 -23.96
C ALA A 805 -13.12 15.72 -22.76
N ALA A 806 -11.89 15.74 -22.25
CA ALA A 806 -11.37 16.74 -21.34
C ALA A 806 -11.21 17.99 -22.21
N ALA A 807 -12.37 18.62 -22.35
CA ALA A 807 -12.71 19.90 -22.94
C ALA A 807 -11.53 20.80 -23.34
N ASP A 808 -11.54 21.27 -24.59
CA ASP A 808 -10.78 22.47 -24.99
C ASP A 808 -11.16 23.72 -24.18
N ALA A 809 -12.27 23.68 -23.44
CA ALA A 809 -12.66 24.74 -22.54
C ALA A 809 -11.85 24.70 -21.24
N PRO A 810 -11.35 25.86 -20.75
CA PRO A 810 -10.59 25.91 -19.53
C PRO A 810 -11.43 25.50 -18.30
N PRO A 811 -10.87 24.71 -17.36
CA PRO A 811 -11.60 24.29 -16.18
C PRO A 811 -11.93 25.47 -15.26
N ALA A 812 -13.07 25.38 -14.59
CA ALA A 812 -13.35 26.24 -13.44
C ALA A 812 -12.49 25.78 -12.26
N VAL A 813 -11.65 26.67 -11.73
CA VAL A 813 -10.74 26.36 -10.62
C VAL A 813 -10.96 27.37 -9.50
N GLU A 814 -11.11 26.85 -8.27
CA GLU A 814 -11.27 27.65 -7.06
C GLU A 814 -10.16 27.32 -6.05
N ILE A 815 -9.52 28.37 -5.53
CA ILE A 815 -8.41 28.29 -4.59
C ILE A 815 -8.89 28.70 -3.20
N ARG A 816 -8.63 27.85 -2.21
CA ARG A 816 -8.89 28.09 -0.79
C ARG A 816 -7.60 27.96 0.01
N ALA A 817 -7.58 28.53 1.21
CA ALA A 817 -6.53 28.27 2.18
C ALA A 817 -7.12 28.40 3.59
N VAL A 818 -6.57 27.66 4.55
CA VAL A 818 -7.12 27.59 5.92
C VAL A 818 -7.14 28.97 6.61
N ASN A 819 -6.20 29.85 6.28
CA ASN A 819 -6.12 31.21 6.80
C ASN A 819 -6.63 32.28 5.82
N ALA A 820 -7.30 31.91 4.72
CA ALA A 820 -7.93 32.84 3.80
C ALA A 820 -9.36 33.18 4.21
N ALA A 821 -9.74 34.46 4.10
CA ALA A 821 -11.10 34.94 4.36
C ALA A 821 -12.09 34.62 3.23
N ARG A 822 -11.60 34.39 2.01
CA ARG A 822 -12.42 34.16 0.82
C ARG A 822 -11.81 33.09 -0.07
N THR A 823 -12.69 32.42 -0.82
CA THR A 823 -12.30 31.56 -1.95
C THR A 823 -11.98 32.44 -3.15
N VAL A 824 -10.91 32.12 -3.88
CA VAL A 824 -10.47 32.84 -5.08
C VAL A 824 -10.75 31.99 -6.31
N ARG A 825 -11.59 32.48 -7.22
CA ARG A 825 -11.77 31.85 -8.53
C ARG A 825 -10.60 32.25 -9.43
N ALA A 826 -9.94 31.27 -10.02
CA ALA A 826 -8.83 31.51 -10.94
C ALA A 826 -9.32 32.19 -12.23
N THR A 827 -8.55 33.15 -12.73
CA THR A 827 -8.79 33.77 -14.04
C THR A 827 -8.25 32.89 -15.16
N HIS A 828 -8.64 33.17 -16.40
CA HIS A 828 -8.03 32.53 -17.56
C HIS A 828 -6.88 33.39 -18.08
N ALA A 829 -5.74 32.76 -18.38
CA ALA A 829 -4.71 33.39 -19.18
C ALA A 829 -5.31 33.65 -20.58
N GLY A 830 -5.32 34.91 -21.00
CA GLY A 830 -5.82 35.35 -22.30
C GLY A 830 -4.92 35.00 -23.47
#